data_AF-A0A935LXZ0-F1
#
_entry.id   AF-A0A935LXZ0-F1
#
_cell.length_a   1.000
_cell.length_b   1.000
_cell.length_c   1.000
_cell.angle_alpha   90.00
_cell.angle_beta   90.00
_cell.angle_gamma   90.00
#
_symmetry.space_group_name_H-M   'P 1'
#
loop_
_entity.id
_entity.type
_entity.pdbx_description
1 polymer ?
#
loop_
_entity_poly.entity_id
_entity_poly.type
_entity_poly.pdbx_seq_one_letter_code
_entity_poly.pdbx_strand_id
1 'polypeptide(L)'
;MSQIFDLEMIKAVYDRYPSRVAAARKALGKPLTLTEKILYAHLEEGAATKALKRGEDYVDFAPDRVAMQDATAQMALLQFKTTGRTTVAVPSTVHCDHLIQARVGAEKDLQEALLKSNEVFNFLESISNKYGIGFWRPGAGIIHQVVLENYAFPGGMMIGTDSHTPNGGGLGMLAIGVGGADACDVMSGLPWELKMPKVIGVKLTGKLSGWASAKDVILVVAGILTVKGGTGAIVEYFGPGAESLSCTGKGTICNMGAEIGATTSTFGYDDSMRRYLNGTGRAELVKLADKVAEHLTGDPEVYADPEKYFDRVIEIDLNELEPHINGPFTPDLAWPISKFAAAVKENGWPDKLEVGLIGSCTNSSYEDLTRSASIAQQAVDKKLKTKSEFTVTPGSEQVRFTAERDGLLATFEKMGGLVLANACGPCIGQWARHNKDPEKKNSILTSYNRNFAKRNDGNANTHAFVASPELVTAMAISGSLNFNPLTDELMNEEGKMVMLDEPKGMEMPPKGYDVKDPGFKAPAKDGSSVEVVVKPDSDRIQLLEPFPAWDGKNITGAVVLIKAKGKCTTDHISMAGPWLRYRGHLDNISNNTLIGAINAFNGEANKVKNQITGEYGEVPATQRAYKAAKQPSVVVADHNYGEGSSREHAAMQPRHLGVTVVIVKSFARIHETNLKKQGMLGLTFANEADYDKVQEDDRIDFTDLTAFAPGKQLTVVLNHKDGTKDTITCNHTYNAPQIEWFKAGSALNLIRAQQNG
;
A
#
# COMPACT_ATOMS: atom_id res chain seq x y z
N MET A 1 17.19 -9.21 27.01
CA MET A 1 17.49 -10.02 25.81
C MET A 1 16.32 -9.84 24.86
N SER A 2 16.52 -9.22 23.70
CA SER A 2 15.43 -9.03 22.71
C SER A 2 15.04 -10.40 22.15
N GLN A 3 13.76 -10.75 22.28
CA GLN A 3 13.22 -11.97 21.70
C GLN A 3 13.11 -11.78 20.18
N ILE A 4 13.71 -12.67 19.39
CA ILE A 4 13.49 -12.71 17.94
C ILE A 4 12.09 -13.30 17.72
N PHE A 5 11.21 -12.55 17.07
CA PHE A 5 9.87 -13.02 16.74
C PHE A 5 9.92 -14.15 15.71
N ASP A 6 9.03 -15.13 15.87
CA ASP A 6 8.77 -16.20 14.89
C ASP A 6 9.97 -17.08 14.52
N LEU A 7 10.98 -17.15 15.40
CA LEU A 7 12.24 -17.85 15.13
C LEU A 7 12.05 -19.33 14.74
N GLU A 8 11.13 -20.04 15.39
CA GLU A 8 10.86 -21.46 15.07
C GLU A 8 10.20 -21.63 13.70
N MET A 9 9.32 -20.70 13.31
CA MET A 9 8.75 -20.67 11.96
C MET A 9 9.86 -20.43 10.93
N ILE A 10 10.74 -19.45 11.17
CA ILE A 10 11.83 -19.12 10.25
C ILE A 10 12.80 -20.30 10.07
N LYS A 11 13.15 -21.00 11.15
CA LYS A 11 13.95 -22.25 11.06
C LYS A 11 13.28 -23.26 10.14
N ALA A 12 11.98 -23.49 10.30
CA ALA A 12 11.22 -24.42 9.46
C ALA A 12 11.15 -23.98 7.99
N VAL A 13 11.19 -22.67 7.70
CA VAL A 13 11.29 -22.13 6.32
C VAL A 13 12.65 -22.44 5.72
N TYR A 14 13.73 -22.16 6.44
CA TYR A 14 15.08 -22.41 5.94
C TYR A 14 15.42 -23.89 5.81
N ASP A 15 14.93 -24.74 6.71
CA ASP A 15 15.16 -26.18 6.65
C ASP A 15 14.58 -26.80 5.37
N ARG A 16 13.44 -26.29 4.87
CA ARG A 16 12.81 -26.79 3.64
C ARG A 16 13.32 -26.11 2.37
N TYR A 17 13.92 -24.91 2.47
CA TYR A 17 14.26 -24.06 1.34
C TYR A 17 15.12 -24.74 0.25
N PRO A 18 16.25 -25.40 0.57
CA PRO A 18 17.12 -26.02 -0.44
C PRO A 18 16.38 -27.07 -1.28
N SER A 19 15.56 -27.90 -0.62
CA SER A 19 14.78 -28.94 -1.29
C SER A 19 13.73 -28.36 -2.25
N ARG A 20 13.07 -27.27 -1.85
CA ARG A 20 12.05 -26.60 -2.67
C ARG A 20 12.66 -25.91 -3.88
N VAL A 21 13.79 -25.21 -3.69
CA VAL A 21 14.53 -24.57 -4.78
C VAL A 21 15.09 -25.60 -5.77
N ALA A 22 15.61 -26.73 -5.30
CA ALA A 22 16.05 -27.83 -6.17
C ALA A 22 14.89 -28.40 -7.01
N ALA A 23 13.72 -28.60 -6.40
CA ALA A 23 12.52 -29.04 -7.11
C ALA A 23 12.06 -28.01 -8.16
N ALA A 24 12.05 -26.72 -7.80
CA ALA A 24 11.71 -25.63 -8.72
C ALA A 24 12.66 -25.59 -9.92
N ARG A 25 13.97 -25.70 -9.68
CA ARG A 25 14.99 -25.71 -10.73
C ARG A 25 14.80 -26.89 -11.67
N LYS A 26 14.49 -28.08 -11.14
CA LYS A 26 14.17 -29.26 -11.93
C LYS A 26 12.89 -29.08 -12.76
N ALA A 27 11.83 -28.51 -12.17
CA ALA A 27 10.55 -28.29 -12.81
C ALA A 27 10.63 -27.25 -13.95
N LEU A 28 11.42 -26.20 -13.76
CA LEU A 28 11.61 -25.14 -14.75
C LEU A 28 12.71 -25.43 -15.78
N GLY A 29 13.68 -26.28 -15.46
CA GLY A 29 14.78 -26.65 -16.35
C GLY A 29 15.76 -25.50 -16.66
N LYS A 30 15.84 -24.49 -15.79
CA LYS A 30 16.66 -23.29 -15.96
C LYS A 30 17.17 -22.73 -14.62
N PRO A 31 18.21 -21.88 -14.62
CA PRO A 31 18.53 -20.99 -13.51
C PRO A 31 17.33 -20.14 -13.07
N LEU A 32 17.28 -19.82 -11.78
CA LEU A 32 16.13 -19.18 -11.14
C LEU A 32 16.44 -17.76 -10.68
N THR A 33 15.51 -16.84 -10.92
CA THR A 33 15.54 -15.52 -10.27
C THR A 33 15.29 -15.66 -8.77
N LEU A 34 15.63 -14.67 -7.95
CA LEU A 34 15.30 -14.69 -6.53
C LEU A 34 13.79 -14.81 -6.31
N THR A 35 13.03 -14.05 -7.10
CA THR A 35 11.56 -14.07 -7.08
C THR A 35 11.03 -15.48 -7.31
N GLU A 36 11.54 -16.20 -8.31
CA GLU A 36 11.15 -17.60 -8.53
C GLU A 36 11.52 -18.47 -7.33
N LYS A 37 12.75 -18.36 -6.79
CA LYS A 37 13.16 -19.14 -5.62
C LYS A 37 12.19 -18.96 -4.44
N ILE A 38 11.83 -17.73 -4.10
CA ILE A 38 10.91 -17.45 -2.99
C ILE A 38 9.50 -17.96 -3.28
N LEU A 39 8.94 -17.68 -4.47
CA LEU A 39 7.58 -18.14 -4.82
C LEU A 39 7.49 -19.67 -4.75
N TYR A 40 8.43 -20.39 -5.36
CA TYR A 40 8.40 -21.85 -5.36
C TYR A 40 8.70 -22.47 -3.98
N ALA A 41 9.46 -21.78 -3.12
CA ALA A 41 9.68 -22.21 -1.74
C ALA A 41 8.41 -22.17 -0.87
N HIS A 42 7.40 -21.37 -1.28
CA HIS A 42 6.16 -21.14 -0.54
C HIS A 42 4.92 -21.73 -1.21
N LEU A 43 5.05 -22.66 -2.17
CA LEU A 43 3.90 -23.39 -2.68
C LEU A 43 3.22 -24.18 -1.57
N GLU A 44 1.90 -24.04 -1.45
CA GLU A 44 1.08 -24.77 -0.48
C GLU A 44 1.20 -26.29 -0.71
N GLU A 45 1.10 -26.72 -1.98
CA GLU A 45 1.06 -28.14 -2.37
C GLU A 45 2.37 -28.92 -2.11
N GLY A 46 3.45 -28.26 -1.72
CA GLY A 46 4.74 -28.92 -1.54
C GLY A 46 5.78 -28.57 -2.61
N ALA A 47 6.75 -29.48 -2.77
CA ALA A 47 7.81 -29.31 -3.75
C ALA A 47 7.23 -29.24 -5.17
N ALA A 48 7.76 -28.33 -5.99
CA ALA A 48 7.27 -28.11 -7.35
C ALA A 48 7.35 -29.39 -8.21
N THR A 49 6.25 -29.76 -8.85
CA THR A 49 6.18 -30.92 -9.76
C THR A 49 6.08 -30.53 -11.23
N LYS A 50 5.72 -29.28 -11.52
CA LYS A 50 5.56 -28.70 -12.86
C LYS A 50 6.00 -27.24 -12.88
N ALA A 51 6.34 -26.75 -14.06
CA ALA A 51 6.55 -25.32 -14.29
C ALA A 51 5.21 -24.57 -14.20
N LEU A 52 5.20 -23.46 -13.44
CA LEU A 52 4.12 -22.51 -13.36
C LEU A 52 4.38 -21.35 -14.32
N LYS A 53 3.39 -20.98 -15.12
CA LYS A 53 3.49 -19.94 -16.13
C LYS A 53 3.20 -18.55 -15.55
N ARG A 54 4.20 -17.67 -15.66
CA ARG A 54 4.08 -16.24 -15.29
C ARG A 54 2.97 -15.56 -16.08
N GLY A 55 2.13 -14.78 -15.41
CA GLY A 55 1.05 -14.01 -16.02
C GLY A 55 -0.15 -14.85 -16.47
N GLU A 56 -0.18 -16.15 -16.20
CA GLU A 56 -1.26 -17.07 -16.60
C GLU A 56 -1.83 -17.83 -15.39
N ASP A 57 -1.00 -18.64 -14.73
CA ASP A 57 -1.45 -19.58 -13.70
C ASP A 57 -1.83 -18.86 -12.40
N TYR A 58 -2.92 -19.29 -11.77
CA TYR A 58 -3.23 -18.97 -10.38
C TYR A 58 -2.64 -20.05 -9.48
N VAL A 59 -1.97 -19.61 -8.41
CA VAL A 59 -1.13 -20.46 -7.58
C VAL A 59 -1.46 -20.22 -6.12
N ASP A 60 -1.59 -21.31 -5.37
CA ASP A 60 -1.81 -21.31 -3.94
C ASP A 60 -0.46 -21.28 -3.19
N PHE A 61 -0.26 -20.22 -2.43
CA PHE A 61 0.92 -20.00 -1.60
C PHE A 61 0.59 -20.10 -0.11
N ALA A 62 1.62 -20.37 0.68
CA ALA A 62 1.59 -20.44 2.14
C ALA A 62 2.42 -19.28 2.74
N PRO A 63 1.85 -18.07 2.92
CA PRO A 63 2.56 -16.98 3.57
C PRO A 63 2.95 -17.33 5.01
N ASP A 64 4.15 -16.94 5.41
CA ASP A 64 4.71 -17.23 6.73
C ASP A 64 4.04 -16.43 7.86
N ARG A 65 3.47 -15.27 7.52
CA ARG A 65 2.85 -14.35 8.48
C ARG A 65 1.86 -13.38 7.84
N VAL A 66 1.08 -12.75 8.70
CA VAL A 66 0.16 -11.65 8.37
C VAL A 66 0.48 -10.39 9.18
N ALA A 67 0.40 -9.21 8.56
CA ALA A 67 0.45 -7.93 9.27
C ALA A 67 -0.73 -7.04 8.89
N MET A 68 -1.36 -6.40 9.87
CA MET A 68 -2.51 -5.53 9.66
C MET A 68 -2.31 -4.19 10.35
N GLN A 69 -2.83 -3.12 9.77
CA GLN A 69 -2.84 -1.79 10.38
C GLN A 69 -4.25 -1.42 10.83
N ASP A 70 -4.41 -0.58 11.84
CA ASP A 70 -5.67 -0.32 12.55
C ASP A 70 -6.84 0.14 11.67
N ALA A 71 -6.62 0.84 10.57
CA ALA A 71 -7.68 1.21 9.62
C ALA A 71 -8.20 0.04 8.78
N THR A 72 -7.44 -1.03 8.56
CA THR A 72 -7.89 -2.24 7.83
C THR A 72 -8.09 -3.46 8.73
N ALA A 73 -7.37 -3.54 9.85
CA ALA A 73 -7.47 -4.58 10.87
C ALA A 73 -8.90 -4.68 11.45
N GLN A 74 -9.59 -3.54 11.60
CA GLN A 74 -10.97 -3.53 12.09
C GLN A 74 -11.86 -4.48 11.28
N MET A 75 -11.87 -4.30 9.95
CA MET A 75 -12.73 -5.09 9.07
C MET A 75 -12.20 -6.50 8.85
N ALA A 76 -10.87 -6.67 8.75
CA ALA A 76 -10.26 -7.99 8.65
C ALA A 76 -10.58 -8.88 9.87
N LEU A 77 -10.54 -8.34 11.09
CA LEU A 77 -10.81 -9.10 12.32
C LEU A 77 -12.30 -9.29 12.59
N LEU A 78 -13.15 -8.36 12.14
CA LEU A 78 -14.59 -8.59 12.09
C LEU A 78 -14.93 -9.76 11.16
N GLN A 79 -14.32 -9.83 9.98
CA GLN A 79 -14.47 -10.97 9.07
C GLN A 79 -13.91 -12.26 9.69
N PHE A 80 -12.71 -12.24 10.26
CA PHE A 80 -12.10 -13.40 10.91
C PHE A 80 -12.97 -13.96 12.03
N LYS A 81 -13.60 -13.10 12.83
CA LYS A 81 -14.55 -13.50 13.88
C LYS A 81 -15.72 -14.34 13.33
N THR A 82 -16.13 -14.14 12.08
CA THR A 82 -17.23 -14.91 11.47
C THR A 82 -16.81 -16.29 10.98
N THR A 83 -15.51 -16.57 10.89
CA THR A 83 -14.99 -17.85 10.40
C THR A 83 -15.27 -18.99 11.36
N GLY A 84 -15.36 -18.71 12.67
CA GLY A 84 -15.48 -19.72 13.72
C GLY A 84 -14.15 -20.21 14.31
N ARG A 85 -13.01 -19.76 13.77
CA ARG A 85 -11.67 -20.08 14.29
C ARG A 85 -11.46 -19.50 15.70
N THR A 86 -10.77 -20.25 16.56
CA THR A 86 -10.43 -19.82 17.94
C THR A 86 -9.06 -19.15 18.04
N THR A 87 -8.17 -19.35 17.05
CA THR A 87 -6.85 -18.73 16.95
C THR A 87 -6.47 -18.58 15.48
N VAL A 88 -5.59 -17.64 15.17
CA VAL A 88 -4.95 -17.54 13.86
C VAL A 88 -4.01 -18.73 13.60
N ALA A 89 -3.89 -19.14 12.34
CA ALA A 89 -3.06 -20.26 11.90
C ALA A 89 -1.58 -19.90 11.69
N VAL A 90 -1.28 -18.62 11.42
CA VAL A 90 0.09 -18.11 11.23
C VAL A 90 0.33 -16.90 12.15
N PRO A 91 1.60 -16.60 12.50
CA PRO A 91 1.95 -15.39 13.21
C PRO A 91 1.30 -14.16 12.59
N SER A 92 0.58 -13.39 13.40
CA SER A 92 -0.22 -12.25 12.95
C SER A 92 -0.03 -11.07 13.89
N THR A 93 -0.02 -9.86 13.34
CA THR A 93 0.14 -8.63 14.13
C THR A 93 -0.78 -7.50 13.68
N VAL A 94 -1.29 -6.72 14.63
CA VAL A 94 -2.00 -5.46 14.41
C VAL A 94 -1.12 -4.28 14.83
N HIS A 95 -1.12 -3.21 14.03
CA HIS A 95 -0.35 -1.98 14.24
C HIS A 95 -1.27 -0.75 14.29
N CYS A 96 -1.20 0.06 15.34
CA CYS A 96 -2.05 1.25 15.51
C CYS A 96 -1.36 2.55 15.06
N ASP A 97 -1.44 2.86 13.77
CA ASP A 97 -0.69 3.95 13.12
C ASP A 97 -1.52 4.84 12.18
N HIS A 98 -2.76 4.47 11.81
CA HIS A 98 -3.60 5.27 10.89
C HIS A 98 -4.64 6.15 11.59
N LEU A 99 -4.85 6.01 12.90
CA LEU A 99 -5.87 6.75 13.64
C LEU A 99 -5.32 7.89 14.51
N ILE A 100 -4.06 8.28 14.30
CA ILE A 100 -3.41 9.41 14.98
C ILE A 100 -3.33 10.61 14.03
N GLN A 101 -4.07 11.68 14.35
CA GLN A 101 -4.15 12.90 13.55
C GLN A 101 -3.05 13.89 13.95
N ALA A 102 -2.20 14.29 13.00
CA ALA A 102 -1.20 15.33 13.21
C ALA A 102 -1.85 16.72 13.31
N ARG A 103 -1.46 17.52 14.32
CA ARG A 103 -1.94 18.89 14.51
C ARG A 103 -0.96 19.79 15.26
N VAL A 104 -0.53 19.39 16.45
CA VAL A 104 0.26 20.26 17.36
C VAL A 104 1.52 19.61 17.90
N GLY A 105 1.80 18.35 17.55
CA GLY A 105 3.01 17.64 17.94
C GLY A 105 2.72 16.29 18.61
N ALA A 106 3.75 15.44 18.61
CA ALA A 106 3.65 14.01 18.92
C ALA A 106 2.84 13.66 20.18
N GLU A 107 3.19 14.25 21.34
CA GLU A 107 2.59 13.88 22.63
C GLU A 107 1.09 14.20 22.68
N LYS A 108 0.72 15.44 22.36
CA LYS A 108 -0.68 15.89 22.42
C LYS A 108 -1.54 15.20 21.37
N ASP A 109 -1.00 15.00 20.17
CA ASP A 109 -1.71 14.33 19.08
C ASP A 109 -1.97 12.85 19.40
N LEU A 110 -1.02 12.17 20.06
CA LEU A 110 -1.20 10.80 20.53
C LEU A 110 -2.25 10.71 21.66
N GLN A 111 -2.20 11.60 22.65
CA GLN A 111 -3.20 11.63 23.73
C GLN A 111 -4.62 11.86 23.19
N GLU A 112 -4.76 12.80 22.25
CA GLU A 112 -6.04 13.06 21.58
C GLU A 112 -6.55 11.82 20.82
N ALA A 113 -5.66 11.10 20.12
CA ALA A 113 -6.00 9.88 19.40
C ALA A 113 -6.48 8.78 20.36
N LEU A 114 -5.79 8.59 21.48
CA LEU A 114 -6.17 7.62 22.52
C LEU A 114 -7.56 7.90 23.09
N LEU A 115 -7.95 9.18 23.22
CA LEU A 115 -9.30 9.58 23.65
C LEU A 115 -10.34 9.36 22.54
N LYS A 116 -10.09 9.86 21.33
CA LYS A 116 -11.06 9.82 20.20
C LYS A 116 -11.27 8.44 19.61
N SER A 117 -10.26 7.59 19.63
CA SER A 117 -10.29 6.25 19.03
C SER A 117 -10.22 5.14 20.08
N ASN A 118 -10.49 5.46 21.35
CA ASN A 118 -10.42 4.52 22.46
C ASN A 118 -11.20 3.22 22.20
N GLU A 119 -12.44 3.34 21.71
CA GLU A 119 -13.28 2.18 21.39
C GLU A 119 -12.63 1.25 20.35
N VAL A 120 -12.06 1.83 19.28
CA VAL A 120 -11.40 1.06 18.22
C VAL A 120 -10.13 0.40 18.75
N PHE A 121 -9.30 1.13 19.50
CA PHE A 121 -8.08 0.57 20.07
C PHE A 121 -8.37 -0.55 21.06
N ASN A 122 -9.37 -0.40 21.94
CA ASN A 122 -9.79 -1.45 22.86
C ASN A 122 -10.37 -2.66 22.13
N PHE A 123 -11.15 -2.44 21.06
CA PHE A 123 -11.64 -3.53 20.20
C PHE A 123 -10.46 -4.30 19.58
N LEU A 124 -9.53 -3.60 18.93
CA LEU A 124 -8.36 -4.23 18.29
C LEU A 124 -7.46 -4.94 19.29
N GLU A 125 -7.24 -4.36 20.47
CA GLU A 125 -6.44 -4.98 21.53
C GLU A 125 -7.11 -6.26 22.05
N SER A 126 -8.41 -6.20 22.38
CA SER A 126 -9.15 -7.35 22.93
C SER A 126 -9.32 -8.48 21.91
N ILE A 127 -9.64 -8.16 20.66
CA ILE A 127 -9.80 -9.17 19.61
C ILE A 127 -8.47 -9.80 19.20
N SER A 128 -7.39 -9.01 19.20
CA SER A 128 -6.04 -9.55 18.97
C SER A 128 -5.63 -10.49 20.10
N ASN A 129 -5.87 -10.07 21.35
CA ASN A 129 -5.60 -10.88 22.54
C ASN A 129 -6.40 -12.18 22.55
N LYS A 130 -7.65 -12.17 22.04
CA LYS A 130 -8.51 -13.36 21.94
C LYS A 130 -8.00 -14.39 20.95
N TYR A 131 -7.54 -13.96 19.77
CA TYR A 131 -7.24 -14.85 18.65
C TYR A 131 -5.74 -15.14 18.45
N GLY A 132 -4.89 -14.83 19.43
CA GLY A 132 -3.46 -15.14 19.34
C GLY A 132 -2.66 -14.18 18.45
N ILE A 133 -3.09 -12.92 18.34
CA ILE A 133 -2.51 -11.91 17.45
C ILE A 133 -1.70 -10.89 18.28
N GLY A 134 -0.46 -10.62 17.87
CA GLY A 134 0.37 -9.58 18.50
C GLY A 134 -0.18 -8.18 18.26
N PHE A 135 -0.13 -7.31 19.27
CA PHE A 135 -0.73 -5.98 19.18
C PHE A 135 0.30 -4.88 19.47
N TRP A 136 0.54 -4.01 18.49
CA TRP A 136 1.38 -2.83 18.63
C TRP A 136 0.50 -1.61 18.92
N ARG A 137 0.69 -1.03 20.11
CA ARG A 137 -0.12 0.06 20.66
C ARG A 137 -0.01 1.35 19.82
N PRO A 138 -0.99 2.26 19.94
CA PRO A 138 -0.88 3.59 19.34
C PRO A 138 0.42 4.29 19.74
N GLY A 139 1.17 4.79 18.74
CA GLY A 139 2.46 5.45 18.93
C GLY A 139 3.69 4.52 18.88
N ALA A 140 3.50 3.20 18.79
CA ALA A 140 4.59 2.25 18.67
C ALA A 140 5.38 2.39 17.35
N GLY A 141 4.69 2.73 16.26
CA GLY A 141 5.31 2.91 14.95
C GLY A 141 4.40 2.54 13.81
N ILE A 142 4.81 2.96 12.62
CA ILE A 142 4.17 2.67 11.35
C ILE A 142 4.46 1.21 10.98
N ILE A 143 3.43 0.47 10.56
CA ILE A 143 3.45 -0.98 10.31
C ILE A 143 4.72 -1.46 9.59
N HIS A 144 5.14 -0.78 8.52
CA HIS A 144 6.23 -1.21 7.65
C HIS A 144 7.61 -1.04 8.29
N GLN A 145 7.78 0.01 9.09
CA GLN A 145 9.01 0.24 9.83
C GLN A 145 9.14 -0.82 10.93
N VAL A 146 8.06 -1.04 11.69
CA VAL A 146 8.02 -2.08 12.73
C VAL A 146 8.24 -3.47 12.13
N VAL A 147 7.68 -3.75 10.94
CA VAL A 147 7.92 -5.00 10.20
C VAL A 147 9.37 -5.15 9.79
N LEU A 148 10.01 -4.13 9.22
CA LEU A 148 11.41 -4.22 8.81
C LEU A 148 12.33 -4.46 10.03
N GLU A 149 12.05 -3.80 11.15
CA GLU A 149 12.81 -3.88 12.40
C GLU A 149 12.67 -5.23 13.11
N ASN A 150 11.50 -5.87 13.04
CA ASN A 150 11.16 -6.99 13.92
C ASN A 150 10.78 -8.30 13.22
N TYR A 151 10.25 -8.24 11.99
CA TYR A 151 9.47 -9.34 11.40
C TYR A 151 9.93 -9.79 10.02
N ALA A 152 10.44 -8.87 9.19
CA ALA A 152 10.97 -9.22 7.89
C ALA A 152 12.22 -10.10 8.04
N PHE A 153 12.40 -11.03 7.11
CA PHE A 153 13.59 -11.85 7.01
C PHE A 153 13.87 -12.28 5.56
N PRO A 154 15.14 -12.53 5.19
CA PRO A 154 15.51 -12.95 3.85
C PRO A 154 14.82 -14.24 3.41
N GLY A 155 14.28 -14.24 2.20
CA GLY A 155 13.65 -15.41 1.59
C GLY A 155 12.24 -15.72 2.06
N GLY A 156 11.70 -15.03 3.07
CA GLY A 156 10.34 -15.26 3.57
C GLY A 156 9.25 -14.71 2.64
N MET A 157 8.01 -15.09 2.93
CA MET A 157 6.80 -14.57 2.28
C MET A 157 5.81 -14.04 3.31
N MET A 158 5.30 -12.83 3.14
CA MET A 158 4.23 -12.30 3.98
C MET A 158 3.18 -11.57 3.18
N ILE A 159 1.98 -11.52 3.76
CA ILE A 159 0.93 -10.62 3.31
C ILE A 159 0.64 -9.56 4.36
N GLY A 160 0.28 -8.36 3.92
CA GLY A 160 -0.10 -7.27 4.79
C GLY A 160 -1.32 -6.53 4.26
N THR A 161 -2.24 -6.10 5.14
CA THR A 161 -3.44 -5.36 4.74
C THR A 161 -3.15 -3.89 4.42
N ASP A 162 -2.05 -3.64 3.72
CA ASP A 162 -1.55 -2.34 3.33
C ASP A 162 -0.76 -2.42 2.03
N SER A 163 -0.89 -1.42 1.16
CA SER A 163 -0.22 -1.41 -0.15
C SER A 163 1.30 -1.31 -0.07
N HIS A 164 1.84 -0.72 0.99
CA HIS A 164 3.28 -0.46 1.15
C HIS A 164 4.01 -1.58 1.90
N THR A 165 3.33 -2.71 2.12
CA THR A 165 3.91 -3.97 2.61
C THR A 165 5.19 -4.40 1.84
N PRO A 166 5.35 -4.12 0.53
CA PRO A 166 6.60 -4.33 -0.20
C PRO A 166 7.86 -3.74 0.44
N ASN A 167 7.75 -2.81 1.39
CA ASN A 167 8.89 -2.33 2.20
C ASN A 167 9.76 -3.48 2.77
N GLY A 168 9.15 -4.61 3.15
CA GLY A 168 9.87 -5.78 3.66
C GLY A 168 10.86 -6.41 2.65
N GLY A 169 10.69 -6.13 1.35
CA GLY A 169 11.62 -6.54 0.29
C GLY A 169 13.01 -5.94 0.41
N GLY A 170 13.15 -4.84 1.17
CA GLY A 170 14.46 -4.29 1.55
C GLY A 170 15.32 -5.24 2.39
N LEU A 171 14.70 -6.28 2.94
CA LEU A 171 15.34 -7.36 3.70
C LEU A 171 15.15 -8.73 3.01
N GLY A 172 15.02 -8.74 1.68
CA GLY A 172 14.99 -9.95 0.85
C GLY A 172 13.74 -10.81 0.97
N MET A 173 12.65 -10.24 1.48
CA MET A 173 11.36 -10.91 1.62
C MET A 173 10.45 -10.65 0.41
N LEU A 174 9.55 -11.58 0.07
CA LEU A 174 8.37 -11.25 -0.74
C LEU A 174 7.22 -10.81 0.18
N ALA A 175 7.15 -9.50 0.43
CA ALA A 175 6.13 -8.89 1.28
C ALA A 175 5.05 -8.23 0.42
N ILE A 176 3.80 -8.73 0.44
CA ILE A 176 2.79 -8.39 -0.56
C ILE A 176 1.56 -7.73 0.09
N GLY A 177 1.12 -6.61 -0.48
CA GLY A 177 -0.09 -5.92 -0.03
C GLY A 177 -1.37 -6.63 -0.49
N VAL A 178 -2.33 -6.80 0.41
CA VAL A 178 -3.61 -7.51 0.15
C VAL A 178 -4.80 -6.81 0.84
N GLY A 179 -6.02 -7.25 0.56
CA GLY A 179 -7.21 -6.87 1.31
C GLY A 179 -7.37 -7.66 2.62
N GLY A 180 -8.32 -7.25 3.47
CA GLY A 180 -8.58 -7.93 4.75
C GLY A 180 -9.12 -9.36 4.59
N ALA A 181 -9.87 -9.64 3.53
CA ALA A 181 -10.34 -10.98 3.21
C ALA A 181 -9.19 -11.97 2.91
N ASP A 182 -8.16 -11.58 2.15
CA ASP A 182 -6.99 -12.44 1.90
C ASP A 182 -6.21 -12.69 3.20
N ALA A 183 -6.07 -11.65 4.04
CA ALA A 183 -5.49 -11.82 5.37
C ALA A 183 -6.31 -12.79 6.23
N CYS A 184 -7.64 -12.75 6.13
CA CYS A 184 -8.54 -13.67 6.80
C CYS A 184 -8.34 -15.12 6.33
N ASP A 185 -8.11 -15.38 5.04
CA ASP A 185 -7.82 -16.73 4.52
C ASP A 185 -6.60 -17.33 5.21
N VAL A 186 -5.47 -16.61 5.17
CA VAL A 186 -4.19 -17.09 5.72
C VAL A 186 -4.27 -17.21 7.23
N MET A 187 -4.88 -16.24 7.92
CA MET A 187 -5.16 -16.35 9.36
C MET A 187 -6.07 -17.54 9.67
N SER A 188 -6.93 -17.96 8.74
CA SER A 188 -7.79 -19.13 8.88
C SER A 188 -7.12 -20.44 8.43
N GLY A 189 -5.84 -20.42 8.05
CA GLY A 189 -5.10 -21.59 7.57
C GLY A 189 -5.52 -22.08 6.19
N LEU A 190 -6.07 -21.18 5.38
CA LEU A 190 -6.36 -21.44 3.97
C LEU A 190 -5.20 -20.92 3.11
N PRO A 191 -4.93 -21.55 1.96
CA PRO A 191 -3.94 -21.06 1.02
C PRO A 191 -4.30 -19.65 0.52
N TRP A 192 -3.25 -18.89 0.20
CA TRP A 192 -3.40 -17.61 -0.45
C TRP A 192 -3.18 -17.73 -1.95
N GLU A 193 -4.25 -17.48 -2.70
CA GLU A 193 -4.21 -17.53 -4.15
C GLU A 193 -3.61 -16.25 -4.75
N LEU A 194 -2.58 -16.40 -5.59
CA LEU A 194 -1.98 -15.31 -6.35
C LEU A 194 -1.74 -15.75 -7.79
N LYS A 195 -2.08 -14.88 -8.74
CA LYS A 195 -1.68 -15.06 -10.14
C LYS A 195 -0.15 -14.98 -10.25
N MET A 196 0.48 -16.03 -10.76
CA MET A 196 1.93 -16.17 -10.86
C MET A 196 2.53 -14.90 -11.50
N PRO A 197 3.32 -14.09 -10.78
CA PRO A 197 3.74 -12.80 -11.30
C PRO A 197 4.73 -12.92 -12.46
N LYS A 198 4.71 -11.94 -13.36
CA LYS A 198 5.88 -11.63 -14.21
C LYS A 198 7.03 -11.09 -13.35
N VAL A 199 8.25 -11.04 -13.88
CA VAL A 199 9.41 -10.51 -13.15
C VAL A 199 10.10 -9.43 -13.97
N ILE A 200 10.20 -8.23 -13.39
CA ILE A 200 10.97 -7.10 -13.95
C ILE A 200 12.31 -7.05 -13.21
N GLY A 201 13.41 -7.17 -13.94
CA GLY A 201 14.75 -7.01 -13.40
C GLY A 201 15.19 -5.55 -13.49
N VAL A 202 15.58 -4.95 -12.37
CA VAL A 202 16.23 -3.61 -12.35
C VAL A 202 17.69 -3.78 -11.96
N LYS A 203 18.56 -3.68 -12.94
CA LYS A 203 20.01 -3.77 -12.76
C LYS A 203 20.55 -2.42 -12.34
N LEU A 204 21.09 -2.35 -11.14
CA LEU A 204 21.76 -1.17 -10.60
C LEU A 204 23.27 -1.35 -10.73
N THR A 205 23.93 -0.35 -11.31
CA THR A 205 25.39 -0.27 -11.44
C THR A 205 25.91 1.02 -10.82
N GLY A 206 27.23 1.16 -10.67
CA GLY A 206 27.81 2.34 -10.02
C GLY A 206 27.50 2.43 -8.53
N LYS A 207 27.59 3.63 -7.96
CA LYS A 207 27.28 3.90 -6.54
C LYS A 207 26.68 5.29 -6.37
N LEU A 208 25.66 5.40 -5.51
CA LEU A 208 25.09 6.69 -5.13
C LEU A 208 26.15 7.61 -4.53
N SER A 209 26.12 8.90 -4.90
CA SER A 209 27.03 9.92 -4.38
C SER A 209 26.34 11.27 -4.21
N GLY A 210 26.96 12.13 -3.40
CA GLY A 210 26.48 13.47 -3.09
C GLY A 210 25.06 13.50 -2.54
N TRP A 211 24.18 14.24 -3.23
CA TRP A 211 22.79 14.43 -2.84
C TRP A 211 21.86 13.28 -3.22
N ALA A 212 22.27 12.38 -4.12
CA ALA A 212 21.45 11.26 -4.55
C ALA A 212 21.31 10.22 -3.43
N SER A 213 20.13 9.61 -3.36
CA SER A 213 19.68 8.71 -2.31
C SER A 213 18.95 7.50 -2.89
N ALA A 214 18.67 6.50 -2.06
CA ALA A 214 17.88 5.35 -2.48
C ALA A 214 16.47 5.75 -2.98
N LYS A 215 15.92 6.85 -2.47
CA LYS A 215 14.64 7.38 -2.92
C LYS A 215 14.67 7.75 -4.40
N ASP A 216 15.77 8.33 -4.88
CA ASP A 216 15.87 8.80 -6.26
C ASP A 216 15.83 7.64 -7.27
N VAL A 217 16.33 6.46 -6.88
CA VAL A 217 16.27 5.24 -7.70
C VAL A 217 14.81 4.89 -8.02
N ILE A 218 13.95 4.82 -7.00
CA ILE A 218 12.54 4.46 -7.21
C ILE A 218 11.74 5.60 -7.84
N LEU A 219 12.11 6.87 -7.63
CA LEU A 219 11.49 7.99 -8.34
C LEU A 219 11.76 7.91 -9.85
N VAL A 220 12.97 7.54 -10.26
CA VAL A 220 13.32 7.31 -11.67
C VAL A 220 12.62 6.06 -12.22
N VAL A 221 12.63 4.94 -11.49
CA VAL A 221 11.93 3.73 -11.90
C VAL A 221 10.43 4.00 -12.08
N ALA A 222 9.82 4.79 -11.20
CA ALA A 222 8.43 5.22 -11.35
C ALA A 222 8.20 6.04 -12.62
N GLY A 223 9.11 6.96 -12.97
CA GLY A 223 9.06 7.68 -14.25
C GLY A 223 9.19 6.76 -15.47
N ILE A 224 10.03 5.73 -15.41
CA ILE A 224 10.25 4.77 -16.52
C ILE A 224 9.06 3.82 -16.69
N LEU A 225 8.52 3.30 -15.58
CA LEU A 225 7.46 2.31 -15.60
C LEU A 225 6.06 2.92 -15.64
N THR A 226 5.91 4.17 -15.19
CA THR A 226 4.61 4.80 -14.90
C THR A 226 3.82 4.07 -13.82
N VAL A 227 2.69 4.62 -13.39
CA VAL A 227 1.78 3.98 -12.42
C VAL A 227 1.20 2.63 -12.87
N LYS A 228 1.40 2.22 -14.13
CA LYS A 228 0.86 0.97 -14.69
C LYS A 228 1.91 -0.09 -15.00
N GLY A 229 3.18 0.26 -15.13
CA GLY A 229 4.20 -0.61 -15.74
C GLY A 229 4.63 -1.80 -14.89
N GLY A 230 4.36 -1.79 -13.59
CA GLY A 230 4.60 -2.91 -12.68
C GLY A 230 3.42 -3.87 -12.51
N THR A 231 2.25 -3.58 -13.09
CA THR A 231 1.01 -4.33 -12.83
C THR A 231 1.17 -5.82 -13.14
N GLY A 232 0.93 -6.67 -12.14
CA GLY A 232 1.04 -8.14 -12.27
C GLY A 232 2.48 -8.66 -12.33
N ALA A 233 3.47 -7.83 -12.03
CA ALA A 233 4.87 -8.22 -11.92
C ALA A 233 5.43 -8.02 -10.52
N ILE A 234 6.53 -8.69 -10.21
CA ILE A 234 7.42 -8.39 -9.08
C ILE A 234 8.67 -7.72 -9.64
N VAL A 235 9.16 -6.67 -8.96
CA VAL A 235 10.39 -5.99 -9.34
C VAL A 235 11.55 -6.53 -8.51
N GLU A 236 12.53 -7.13 -9.17
CA GLU A 236 13.73 -7.69 -8.56
C GLU A 236 14.92 -6.79 -8.88
N TYR A 237 15.55 -6.24 -7.85
CA TYR A 237 16.71 -5.36 -7.99
C TYR A 237 18.00 -6.16 -7.80
N PHE A 238 18.96 -5.98 -8.71
CA PHE A 238 20.22 -6.75 -8.72
C PHE A 238 21.40 -5.92 -9.27
N GLY A 239 22.60 -6.48 -9.21
CA GLY A 239 23.84 -5.85 -9.69
C GLY A 239 24.64 -5.13 -8.60
N PRO A 240 25.88 -4.72 -8.91
CA PRO A 240 26.80 -4.17 -7.90
C PRO A 240 26.29 -2.86 -7.27
N GLY A 241 25.50 -2.08 -8.00
CA GLY A 241 24.86 -0.88 -7.45
C GLY A 241 23.82 -1.23 -6.39
N ALA A 242 23.10 -2.35 -6.53
CA ALA A 242 22.12 -2.81 -5.56
C ALA A 242 22.78 -3.28 -4.25
N GLU A 243 23.94 -3.94 -4.36
CA GLU A 243 24.75 -4.38 -3.21
C GLU A 243 25.36 -3.18 -2.45
N SER A 244 25.53 -2.04 -3.12
CA SER A 244 26.06 -0.82 -2.50
C SER A 244 25.06 -0.10 -1.57
N LEU A 245 23.77 -0.46 -1.64
CA LEU A 245 22.70 0.19 -0.89
C LEU A 245 22.56 -0.37 0.53
N SER A 246 22.19 0.50 1.47
CA SER A 246 21.78 0.11 2.82
C SER A 246 20.49 -0.73 2.79
N CYS A 247 20.27 -1.51 3.85
CA CYS A 247 19.02 -2.27 3.98
C CYS A 247 17.77 -1.36 4.02
N THR A 248 17.85 -0.25 4.75
CA THR A 248 16.76 0.73 4.85
C THR A 248 16.50 1.45 3.52
N GLY A 249 17.55 1.79 2.77
CA GLY A 249 17.41 2.35 1.42
C GLY A 249 16.78 1.37 0.43
N LYS A 250 17.11 0.08 0.51
CA LYS A 250 16.39 -0.97 -0.25
C LYS A 250 14.91 -1.03 0.14
N GLY A 251 14.61 -0.88 1.43
CA GLY A 251 13.24 -0.77 1.95
C GLY A 251 12.48 0.39 1.32
N THR A 252 13.09 1.58 1.25
CA THR A 252 12.55 2.77 0.55
C THR A 252 12.20 2.46 -0.90
N ILE A 253 13.12 1.81 -1.63
CA ILE A 253 12.91 1.44 -3.04
C ILE A 253 11.75 0.46 -3.19
N CYS A 254 11.73 -0.61 -2.39
CA CYS A 254 10.67 -1.60 -2.47
C CYS A 254 9.30 -1.04 -2.06
N ASN A 255 9.25 -0.19 -1.03
CA ASN A 255 8.05 0.48 -0.55
C ASN A 255 7.32 1.20 -1.69
N MET A 256 8.04 2.07 -2.40
CA MET A 256 7.46 2.89 -3.47
C MET A 256 7.31 2.13 -4.80
N GLY A 257 7.73 0.86 -4.87
CA GLY A 257 7.32 -0.08 -5.91
C GLY A 257 5.81 -0.31 -5.96
N ALA A 258 5.07 -0.01 -4.88
CA ALA A 258 3.61 -0.04 -4.87
C ALA A 258 3.00 0.99 -5.85
N GLU A 259 3.67 2.14 -6.08
CA GLU A 259 3.16 3.24 -6.89
C GLU A 259 3.19 2.96 -8.40
N ILE A 260 4.01 1.99 -8.84
CA ILE A 260 4.03 1.50 -10.23
C ILE A 260 3.07 0.32 -10.46
N GLY A 261 2.30 -0.06 -9.44
CA GLY A 261 1.36 -1.18 -9.48
C GLY A 261 2.01 -2.56 -9.32
N ALA A 262 3.28 -2.63 -8.90
CA ALA A 262 3.96 -3.90 -8.68
C ALA A 262 3.27 -4.74 -7.59
N THR A 263 3.29 -6.06 -7.77
CA THR A 263 2.78 -7.01 -6.76
C THR A 263 3.61 -6.90 -5.48
N THR A 264 4.93 -6.84 -5.64
CA THR A 264 5.90 -6.45 -4.61
C THR A 264 7.24 -6.13 -5.29
N SER A 265 8.26 -5.84 -4.49
CA SER A 265 9.64 -5.59 -4.92
C SER A 265 10.60 -6.26 -3.95
N THR A 266 11.78 -6.67 -4.39
CA THR A 266 12.75 -7.35 -3.51
C THR A 266 14.21 -7.19 -3.96
N PHE A 267 15.14 -7.45 -3.04
CA PHE A 267 16.59 -7.47 -3.23
C PHE A 267 17.18 -8.81 -2.76
N GLY A 268 18.28 -9.25 -3.36
CA GLY A 268 19.05 -10.41 -2.87
C GLY A 268 19.68 -10.17 -1.51
N TYR A 269 19.77 -11.24 -0.71
CA TYR A 269 20.40 -11.21 0.60
C TYR A 269 21.89 -10.89 0.50
N ASP A 270 22.32 -9.86 1.22
CA ASP A 270 23.70 -9.39 1.19
C ASP A 270 24.17 -8.78 2.53
N ASP A 271 25.35 -8.19 2.52
CA ASP A 271 26.02 -7.69 3.72
C ASP A 271 25.29 -6.52 4.39
N SER A 272 24.55 -5.68 3.66
CA SER A 272 23.81 -4.60 4.31
C SER A 272 22.60 -5.13 5.09
N MET A 273 21.96 -6.19 4.59
CA MET A 273 20.95 -6.93 5.35
C MET A 273 21.55 -7.62 6.58
N ARG A 274 22.75 -8.20 6.48
CA ARG A 274 23.47 -8.76 7.65
C ARG A 274 23.72 -7.70 8.72
N ARG A 275 24.23 -6.52 8.34
CA ARG A 275 24.50 -5.42 9.28
C ARG A 275 23.21 -4.96 9.97
N TYR A 276 22.13 -4.79 9.21
CA TYR A 276 20.85 -4.35 9.74
C TYR A 276 20.22 -5.37 10.70
N LEU A 277 20.20 -6.67 10.34
CA LEU A 277 19.73 -7.74 11.23
C LEU A 277 20.53 -7.78 12.54
N ASN A 278 21.86 -7.69 12.47
CA ASN A 278 22.70 -7.63 13.68
C ASN A 278 22.37 -6.42 14.55
N GLY A 279 22.30 -5.22 13.96
CA GLY A 279 22.04 -4.00 14.74
C GLY A 279 20.63 -3.88 15.30
N THR A 280 19.67 -4.64 14.77
CA THR A 280 18.31 -4.77 15.32
C THR A 280 18.15 -5.98 16.24
N GLY A 281 19.25 -6.57 16.71
CA GLY A 281 19.23 -7.65 17.72
C GLY A 281 18.85 -9.03 17.16
N ARG A 282 18.91 -9.22 15.85
CA ARG A 282 18.53 -10.46 15.14
C ARG A 282 19.74 -11.24 14.62
N ALA A 283 20.85 -11.25 15.38
CA ALA A 283 22.09 -11.94 14.99
C ALA A 283 21.92 -13.46 14.76
N GLU A 284 21.01 -14.11 15.50
CA GLU A 284 20.74 -15.54 15.27
C GLU A 284 20.09 -15.80 13.91
N LEU A 285 19.26 -14.87 13.43
CA LEU A 285 18.67 -14.94 12.10
C LEU A 285 19.75 -14.82 11.00
N VAL A 286 20.79 -14.02 11.22
CA VAL A 286 21.95 -13.95 10.30
C VAL A 286 22.62 -15.32 10.18
N LYS A 287 22.91 -15.98 11.30
CA LYS A 287 23.52 -17.33 11.29
C LYS A 287 22.67 -18.36 10.56
N LEU A 288 21.34 -18.24 10.65
CA LEU A 288 20.42 -19.13 9.95
C LEU A 288 20.38 -18.83 8.44
N ALA A 289 20.26 -17.55 8.07
CA ALA A 289 20.24 -17.11 6.68
C ALA A 289 21.55 -17.47 5.95
N ASP A 290 22.70 -17.31 6.62
CA ASP A 290 24.02 -17.62 6.04
C ASP A 290 24.17 -19.10 5.65
N LYS A 291 23.45 -20.02 6.31
CA LYS A 291 23.46 -21.45 5.94
C LYS A 291 22.76 -21.74 4.62
N VAL A 292 21.86 -20.86 4.16
CA VAL A 292 21.08 -21.02 2.93
C VAL A 292 21.27 -19.83 1.98
N ALA A 293 22.32 -19.02 2.17
CA ALA A 293 22.52 -17.76 1.47
C ALA A 293 22.51 -17.88 -0.06
N GLU A 294 23.01 -18.99 -0.61
CA GLU A 294 22.98 -19.27 -2.06
C GLU A 294 21.56 -19.37 -2.66
N HIS A 295 20.55 -19.62 -1.82
CA HIS A 295 19.15 -19.65 -2.21
C HIS A 295 18.42 -18.32 -1.97
N LEU A 296 19.06 -17.38 -1.26
CA LEU A 296 18.49 -16.09 -0.87
C LEU A 296 18.90 -14.94 -1.82
N THR A 297 19.47 -15.29 -2.98
CA THR A 297 19.75 -14.39 -4.10
C THR A 297 19.48 -15.12 -5.43
N GLY A 298 19.37 -14.41 -6.57
CA GLY A 298 19.22 -15.04 -7.88
C GLY A 298 20.44 -15.87 -8.26
N ASP A 299 20.25 -16.87 -9.13
CA ASP A 299 21.38 -17.65 -9.64
C ASP A 299 22.36 -16.74 -10.42
N PRO A 300 23.69 -16.89 -10.29
CA PRO A 300 24.67 -16.01 -10.96
C PRO A 300 24.46 -15.89 -12.48
N GLU A 301 24.03 -16.98 -13.13
CA GLU A 301 23.71 -17.04 -14.55
C GLU A 301 22.55 -16.12 -14.93
N VAL A 302 21.59 -15.93 -14.03
CA VAL A 302 20.46 -15.01 -14.21
C VAL A 302 20.95 -13.57 -14.27
N TYR A 303 21.85 -13.19 -13.37
CA TYR A 303 22.35 -11.81 -13.30
C TYR A 303 23.44 -11.53 -14.35
N ALA A 304 24.13 -12.56 -14.84
CA ALA A 304 25.06 -12.44 -15.96
C ALA A 304 24.35 -12.22 -17.31
N ASP A 305 23.14 -12.77 -17.50
CA ASP A 305 22.38 -12.67 -18.75
C ASP A 305 20.88 -12.40 -18.50
N PRO A 306 20.54 -11.23 -17.93
CA PRO A 306 19.22 -10.97 -17.35
C PRO A 306 18.07 -11.00 -18.36
N GLU A 307 18.32 -10.62 -19.61
CA GLU A 307 17.28 -10.59 -20.66
C GLU A 307 16.70 -11.98 -20.97
N LYS A 308 17.42 -13.06 -20.64
CA LYS A 308 16.92 -14.44 -20.80
C LYS A 308 15.94 -14.88 -19.72
N TYR A 309 15.95 -14.23 -18.56
CA TYR A 309 15.28 -14.73 -17.35
C TYR A 309 14.22 -13.78 -16.78
N PHE A 310 14.35 -12.49 -17.06
CA PHE A 310 13.37 -11.48 -16.71
C PHE A 310 12.42 -11.18 -17.87
N ASP A 311 11.15 -10.90 -17.57
CA ASP A 311 10.16 -10.50 -18.58
C ASP A 311 10.45 -9.09 -19.14
N ARG A 312 11.19 -8.28 -18.38
CA ARG A 312 11.70 -6.97 -18.76
C ARG A 312 12.94 -6.64 -17.92
N VAL A 313 13.94 -6.01 -18.53
CA VAL A 313 15.12 -5.50 -17.84
C VAL A 313 15.17 -3.98 -17.96
N ILE A 314 15.51 -3.30 -16.86
CA ILE A 314 15.83 -1.87 -16.80
C ILE A 314 17.23 -1.76 -16.21
N GLU A 315 18.08 -0.93 -16.79
CA GLU A 315 19.40 -0.64 -16.25
C GLU A 315 19.46 0.82 -15.76
N ILE A 316 20.05 1.03 -14.58
CA ILE A 316 20.29 2.37 -14.00
C ILE A 316 21.75 2.42 -13.53
N ASP A 317 22.49 3.42 -14.00
CA ASP A 317 23.80 3.78 -13.44
C ASP A 317 23.62 4.80 -12.31
N LEU A 318 23.95 4.38 -11.09
CA LEU A 318 23.85 5.21 -9.89
C LEU A 318 24.89 6.34 -9.87
N ASN A 319 25.94 6.28 -10.69
CA ASN A 319 26.92 7.37 -10.81
C ASN A 319 26.33 8.58 -11.55
N GLU A 320 25.38 8.36 -12.45
CA GLU A 320 24.71 9.39 -13.25
C GLU A 320 23.41 9.88 -12.62
N LEU A 321 22.96 9.21 -11.54
CA LEU A 321 21.72 9.55 -10.87
C LEU A 321 21.88 10.85 -10.07
N GLU A 322 21.12 11.86 -10.44
CA GLU A 322 20.94 13.08 -9.66
C GLU A 322 19.66 13.02 -8.81
N PRO A 323 19.51 13.89 -7.78
CA PRO A 323 18.28 13.94 -7.00
C PRO A 323 17.04 14.18 -7.85
N HIS A 324 15.92 13.57 -7.48
CA HIS A 324 14.66 13.61 -8.22
C HIS A 324 13.49 14.08 -7.36
N ILE A 325 12.50 14.67 -8.04
CA ILE A 325 11.22 15.10 -7.47
C ILE A 325 10.11 14.62 -8.41
N ASN A 326 9.12 13.92 -7.86
CA ASN A 326 7.94 13.49 -8.63
C ASN A 326 6.67 14.23 -8.21
N GLY A 327 5.81 14.58 -9.16
CA GLY A 327 4.52 15.25 -8.90
C GLY A 327 4.12 16.31 -9.92
N PRO A 328 2.99 17.01 -9.72
CA PRO A 328 2.33 17.22 -8.41
C PRO A 328 1.12 16.33 -8.07
N PHE A 329 0.60 15.53 -9.01
CA PHE A 329 -0.65 14.76 -8.82
C PHE A 329 -0.53 13.28 -9.13
N THR A 330 0.68 12.83 -9.46
CA THR A 330 0.99 11.43 -9.76
C THR A 330 2.44 11.13 -9.37
N PRO A 331 2.73 9.94 -8.82
CA PRO A 331 4.07 9.60 -8.33
C PRO A 331 5.05 9.25 -9.45
N ASP A 332 4.62 9.19 -10.71
CA ASP A 332 5.44 8.87 -11.89
C ASP A 332 5.82 10.08 -12.76
N LEU A 333 5.33 11.28 -12.44
CA LEU A 333 5.75 12.49 -13.15
C LEU A 333 7.09 12.96 -12.59
N ALA A 334 8.18 12.36 -13.09
CA ALA A 334 9.52 12.49 -12.54
C ALA A 334 10.32 13.65 -13.14
N TRP A 335 11.00 14.40 -12.28
CA TRP A 335 11.88 15.50 -12.65
C TRP A 335 13.23 15.36 -11.97
N PRO A 336 14.35 15.35 -12.72
CA PRO A 336 15.64 15.60 -12.10
C PRO A 336 15.67 17.01 -11.51
N ILE A 337 16.39 17.19 -10.40
CA ILE A 337 16.50 18.48 -9.70
C ILE A 337 17.04 19.59 -10.62
N SER A 338 17.95 19.26 -11.53
CA SER A 338 18.52 20.17 -12.52
C SER A 338 17.49 20.80 -13.47
N LYS A 339 16.33 20.14 -13.67
CA LYS A 339 15.25 20.59 -14.57
C LYS A 339 13.99 21.04 -13.84
N PHE A 340 13.89 20.79 -12.54
CA PHE A 340 12.65 20.99 -11.80
C PHE A 340 12.21 22.47 -11.73
N ALA A 341 13.14 23.41 -11.53
CA ALA A 341 12.82 24.84 -11.49
C ALA A 341 12.23 25.35 -12.83
N ALA A 342 12.70 24.81 -13.97
CA ALA A 342 12.11 25.13 -15.27
C ALA A 342 10.68 24.56 -15.37
N ALA A 343 10.48 23.31 -14.96
CA ALA A 343 9.17 22.67 -14.95
C ALA A 343 8.15 23.41 -14.08
N VAL A 344 8.56 23.91 -12.90
CA VAL A 344 7.70 24.72 -12.02
C VAL A 344 7.17 25.97 -12.74
N LYS A 345 8.06 26.66 -13.48
CA LYS A 345 7.70 27.88 -14.24
C LYS A 345 6.81 27.56 -15.43
N GLU A 346 7.18 26.55 -16.22
CA GLU A 346 6.45 26.14 -17.43
C GLU A 346 5.04 25.64 -17.12
N ASN A 347 4.87 24.89 -16.04
CA ASN A 347 3.56 24.35 -15.64
C ASN A 347 2.76 25.30 -14.73
N GLY A 348 3.33 26.44 -14.32
CA GLY A 348 2.66 27.41 -13.46
C GLY A 348 2.32 26.87 -12.07
N TRP A 349 3.14 25.98 -11.52
CA TRP A 349 2.96 25.47 -10.17
C TRP A 349 3.32 26.53 -9.12
N PRO A 350 2.65 26.57 -7.95
CA PRO A 350 2.98 27.54 -6.91
C PRO A 350 4.43 27.37 -6.43
N ASP A 351 5.30 28.34 -6.70
CA ASP A 351 6.72 28.26 -6.33
C ASP A 351 6.93 28.24 -4.81
N LYS A 352 6.15 29.03 -4.07
CA LYS A 352 6.26 29.08 -2.61
C LYS A 352 5.95 27.71 -2.02
N LEU A 353 6.97 27.09 -1.45
CA LEU A 353 6.82 25.87 -0.67
C LEU A 353 6.23 26.23 0.69
N GLU A 354 5.01 25.77 0.98
CA GLU A 354 4.37 26.08 2.26
C GLU A 354 4.85 25.16 3.37
N VAL A 355 4.92 23.86 3.09
CA VAL A 355 5.26 22.83 4.09
C VAL A 355 6.19 21.78 3.49
N GLY A 356 7.31 21.52 4.18
CA GLY A 356 8.16 20.35 3.98
C GLY A 356 7.84 19.27 5.01
N LEU A 357 7.59 18.04 4.57
CA LEU A 357 7.23 16.92 5.44
C LEU A 357 8.19 15.74 5.25
N ILE A 358 9.01 15.43 6.24
CA ILE A 358 9.89 14.24 6.19
C ILE A 358 9.38 13.13 7.10
N GLY A 359 9.78 11.89 6.80
CA GLY A 359 9.40 10.71 7.54
C GLY A 359 8.37 9.83 6.84
N SER A 360 7.40 9.32 7.60
CA SER A 360 6.48 8.24 7.19
C SER A 360 7.21 6.92 6.87
N CYS A 361 6.49 5.85 6.52
CA CYS A 361 7.09 4.53 6.29
C CYS A 361 8.18 4.48 5.20
N THR A 362 8.18 5.39 4.22
CA THR A 362 9.11 5.33 3.09
C THR A 362 10.52 5.83 3.42
N ASN A 363 10.63 6.91 4.20
CA ASN A 363 11.89 7.60 4.47
C ASN A 363 11.94 8.13 5.92
N SER A 364 11.85 7.24 6.90
CA SER A 364 11.93 7.56 8.34
C SER A 364 12.90 6.67 9.10
N SER A 365 13.84 6.03 8.42
CA SER A 365 14.91 5.27 9.06
C SER A 365 15.90 6.19 9.78
N TYR A 366 16.77 5.62 10.59
CA TYR A 366 17.86 6.39 11.21
C TYR A 366 18.80 7.02 10.16
N GLU A 367 19.04 6.31 9.05
CA GLU A 367 19.80 6.83 7.91
C GLU A 367 19.13 8.06 7.28
N ASP A 368 17.83 7.97 6.99
CA ASP A 368 17.04 9.10 6.46
C ASP A 368 17.12 10.31 7.40
N LEU A 369 16.87 10.09 8.69
CA LEU A 369 16.86 11.15 9.69
C LEU A 369 18.25 11.80 9.87
N THR A 370 19.33 11.03 9.81
CA THR A 370 20.68 11.59 9.91
C THR A 370 21.05 12.42 8.70
N ARG A 371 20.69 11.99 7.48
CA ARG A 371 20.89 12.79 6.26
C ARG A 371 20.15 14.12 6.34
N SER A 372 18.87 14.12 6.69
CA SER A 372 18.11 15.36 6.90
C SER A 372 18.64 16.20 8.06
N ALA A 373 19.00 15.59 9.19
CA ALA A 373 19.55 16.30 10.34
C ALA A 373 20.89 16.98 10.00
N SER A 374 21.70 16.40 9.11
CA SER A 374 22.94 17.03 8.65
C SER A 374 22.66 18.36 7.91
N ILE A 375 21.61 18.42 7.09
CA ILE A 375 21.19 19.66 6.41
C ILE A 375 20.56 20.64 7.40
N ALA A 376 19.74 20.15 8.34
CA ALA A 376 19.16 20.98 9.37
C ALA A 376 20.22 21.61 10.30
N GLN A 377 21.26 20.86 10.64
CA GLN A 377 22.39 21.36 11.42
C GLN A 377 23.14 22.46 10.67
N GLN A 378 23.37 22.27 9.36
CA GLN A 378 23.96 23.32 8.54
C GLN A 378 23.11 24.59 8.51
N ALA A 379 21.77 24.48 8.48
CA ALA A 379 20.90 25.65 8.56
C ALA A 379 21.10 26.43 9.86
N VAL A 380 21.19 25.73 10.99
CA VAL A 380 21.47 26.32 12.30
C VAL A 380 22.85 26.97 12.32
N ASP A 381 23.90 26.24 11.91
CA ASP A 381 25.29 26.69 11.98
C ASP A 381 25.56 27.88 11.03
N LYS A 382 24.95 27.86 9.84
CA LYS A 382 25.07 28.92 8.83
C LYS A 382 24.09 30.07 9.07
N LYS A 383 23.27 30.02 10.13
CA LYS A 383 22.25 31.03 10.49
C LYS A 383 21.23 31.27 9.38
N LEU A 384 20.79 30.19 8.75
CA LEU A 384 19.71 30.18 7.77
C LEU A 384 18.37 30.07 8.51
N LYS A 385 17.43 30.91 8.12
CA LYS A 385 16.05 30.84 8.59
C LYS A 385 15.23 29.97 7.67
N THR A 386 14.61 28.92 8.20
CA THR A 386 13.67 28.07 7.46
C THR A 386 12.46 28.88 7.03
N LYS A 387 12.12 28.83 5.74
CA LYS A 387 11.06 29.66 5.14
C LYS A 387 9.73 28.92 4.97
N SER A 388 9.73 27.59 4.97
CA SER A 388 8.54 26.75 5.01
C SER A 388 8.27 26.22 6.41
N GLU A 389 7.02 25.84 6.70
CA GLU A 389 6.75 24.96 7.83
C GLU A 389 7.47 23.62 7.61
N PHE A 390 7.96 22.99 8.68
CA PHE A 390 8.69 21.74 8.57
C PHE A 390 8.22 20.73 9.62
N THR A 391 7.96 19.50 9.19
CA THR A 391 7.48 18.43 10.07
C THR A 391 8.29 17.16 9.90
N VAL A 392 8.46 16.42 10.99
CA VAL A 392 9.28 15.21 11.05
C VAL A 392 8.48 14.08 11.68
N THR A 393 8.31 12.96 10.97
CA THR A 393 7.60 11.77 11.44
C THR A 393 8.57 10.58 11.56
N PRO A 394 9.04 10.21 12.76
CA PRO A 394 9.81 8.99 12.96
C PRO A 394 8.97 7.74 12.65
N GLY A 395 9.60 6.70 12.11
CA GLY A 395 8.87 5.51 11.66
C GLY A 395 8.43 4.58 12.78
N SER A 396 9.14 4.57 13.92
CA SER A 396 8.85 3.74 15.08
C SER A 396 9.31 4.40 16.36
N GLU A 397 8.83 3.90 17.50
CA GLU A 397 9.31 4.34 18.81
C GLU A 397 10.80 4.00 19.01
N GLN A 398 11.29 2.91 18.43
CA GLN A 398 12.72 2.60 18.44
C GLN A 398 13.54 3.65 17.69
N VAL A 399 13.11 4.05 16.49
CA VAL A 399 13.79 5.11 15.74
C VAL A 399 13.68 6.45 16.46
N ARG A 400 12.49 6.82 16.93
CA ARG A 400 12.25 8.08 17.65
C ARG A 400 13.14 8.19 18.88
N PHE A 401 13.14 7.16 19.73
CA PHE A 401 13.93 7.11 20.96
C PHE A 401 15.44 7.17 20.67
N THR A 402 15.90 6.42 19.65
CA THR A 402 17.30 6.42 19.24
C THR A 402 17.72 7.79 18.67
N ALA A 403 16.89 8.40 17.82
CA ALA A 403 17.13 9.71 17.23
C ALA A 403 17.12 10.84 18.26
N GLU A 404 16.26 10.75 19.28
CA GLU A 404 16.25 11.67 20.42
C GLU A 404 17.54 11.56 21.24
N ARG A 405 17.93 10.34 21.62
CA ARG A 405 19.16 10.06 22.37
C ARG A 405 20.41 10.61 21.65
N ASP A 406 20.42 10.52 20.33
CA ASP A 406 21.55 10.95 19.49
C ASP A 406 21.45 12.43 19.07
N GLY A 407 20.43 13.16 19.53
CA GLY A 407 20.29 14.60 19.34
C GLY A 407 19.69 15.05 18.01
N LEU A 408 19.27 14.12 17.15
CA LEU A 408 18.73 14.44 15.82
C LEU A 408 17.41 15.23 15.91
N LEU A 409 16.52 14.83 16.82
CA LEU A 409 15.23 15.53 17.00
C LEU A 409 15.43 16.97 17.47
N ALA A 410 16.36 17.19 18.42
CA ALA A 410 16.72 18.52 18.90
C ALA A 410 17.31 19.40 17.78
N THR A 411 18.05 18.82 16.82
CA THR A 411 18.54 19.55 15.64
C THR A 411 17.39 20.00 14.74
N PHE A 412 16.39 19.16 14.50
CA PHE A 412 15.20 19.57 13.74
C PHE A 412 14.41 20.67 14.44
N GLU A 413 14.22 20.56 15.76
CA GLU A 413 13.52 21.59 16.56
C GLU A 413 14.26 22.93 16.53
N LYS A 414 15.59 22.95 16.60
CA LYS A 414 16.40 24.17 16.47
C LYS A 414 16.24 24.85 15.11
N MET A 415 16.02 24.07 14.04
CA MET A 415 15.71 24.59 12.71
C MET A 415 14.25 25.09 12.59
N GLY A 416 13.41 24.84 13.59
CA GLY A 416 11.99 25.19 13.60
C GLY A 416 11.06 24.06 13.16
N GLY A 417 11.55 22.82 13.11
CA GLY A 417 10.76 21.63 12.78
C GLY A 417 9.86 21.17 13.92
N LEU A 418 8.70 20.62 13.57
CA LEU A 418 7.77 19.98 14.50
C LEU A 418 7.85 18.46 14.39
N VAL A 419 8.21 17.78 15.49
CA VAL A 419 8.17 16.32 15.56
C VAL A 419 6.73 15.84 15.78
N LEU A 420 6.27 14.99 14.87
CA LEU A 420 4.96 14.35 14.89
C LEU A 420 5.04 12.96 15.54
N ALA A 421 3.88 12.40 15.89
CA ALA A 421 3.80 11.05 16.45
C ALA A 421 4.30 10.00 15.45
N ASN A 422 4.76 8.84 15.95
CA ASN A 422 5.23 7.72 15.15
C ASN A 422 4.05 7.00 14.47
N ALA A 423 3.45 7.67 13.48
CA ALA A 423 2.18 7.30 12.86
C ALA A 423 2.13 7.82 11.41
N CYS A 424 1.21 7.28 10.60
CA CYS A 424 1.10 7.68 9.19
C CYS A 424 0.79 9.18 9.01
N GLY A 425 -0.08 9.73 9.88
CA GLY A 425 -0.38 11.17 9.94
C GLY A 425 -0.68 11.81 8.57
N PRO A 426 0.05 12.87 8.17
CA PRO A 426 -0.18 13.56 6.88
C PRO A 426 -0.03 12.69 5.63
N CYS A 427 0.64 11.53 5.70
CA CYS A 427 0.79 10.63 4.54
C CYS A 427 -0.54 10.07 4.02
N ILE A 428 -1.53 9.93 4.90
CA ILE A 428 -2.86 9.35 4.59
C ILE A 428 -4.00 10.37 4.75
N GLY A 429 -3.68 11.65 4.94
CA GLY A 429 -4.67 12.70 5.18
C GLY A 429 -5.11 12.85 6.63
N GLN A 430 -4.44 12.20 7.59
CA GLN A 430 -4.65 12.41 9.03
C GLN A 430 -3.85 13.62 9.50
N TRP A 431 -4.18 14.78 8.92
CA TRP A 431 -3.54 16.04 9.21
C TRP A 431 -4.59 17.14 9.34
N ALA A 432 -4.68 17.72 10.53
CA ALA A 432 -5.42 18.95 10.75
C ALA A 432 -4.50 20.13 10.35
N ARG A 433 -4.29 20.28 9.04
CA ARG A 433 -3.46 21.36 8.48
C ARG A 433 -4.04 22.72 8.90
N HIS A 434 -3.16 23.62 9.35
CA HIS A 434 -3.52 25.00 9.69
C HIS A 434 -3.74 25.83 8.42
N ASN A 435 -4.75 25.49 7.62
CA ASN A 435 -5.09 26.24 6.41
C ASN A 435 -6.35 27.08 6.64
N LYS A 436 -6.25 28.39 6.42
CA LYS A 436 -7.37 29.34 6.53
C LYS A 436 -8.23 29.40 5.27
N ASP A 437 -7.73 28.90 4.15
CA ASP A 437 -8.40 28.89 2.85
C ASP A 437 -8.28 27.50 2.18
N PRO A 438 -9.30 26.64 2.32
CA PRO A 438 -9.26 25.26 1.81
C PRO A 438 -9.22 25.16 0.28
N GLU A 439 -9.44 26.26 -0.46
CA GLU A 439 -9.37 26.29 -1.93
C GLU A 439 -8.06 26.88 -2.45
N LYS A 440 -7.18 27.34 -1.57
CA LYS A 440 -5.91 27.96 -1.95
C LYS A 440 -5.01 26.98 -2.71
N LYS A 441 -4.60 27.37 -3.92
CA LYS A 441 -3.47 26.73 -4.62
C LYS A 441 -2.18 26.94 -3.84
N ASN A 442 -1.53 25.84 -3.49
CA ASN A 442 -0.29 25.84 -2.70
C ASN A 442 0.57 24.64 -3.10
N SER A 443 1.84 24.66 -2.68
CA SER A 443 2.76 23.55 -2.88
C SER A 443 3.26 22.99 -1.56
N ILE A 444 3.32 21.66 -1.47
CA ILE A 444 3.96 20.92 -0.40
C ILE A 444 4.95 19.93 -0.99
N LEU A 445 6.01 19.63 -0.25
CA LEU A 445 7.04 18.67 -0.65
C LEU A 445 7.24 17.68 0.49
N THR A 446 7.19 16.39 0.16
CA THR A 446 7.19 15.33 1.17
C THR A 446 8.21 14.25 0.87
N SER A 447 8.72 13.57 1.89
CA SER A 447 9.52 12.36 1.70
C SER A 447 8.66 11.09 1.64
N TYR A 448 7.37 11.23 1.34
CA TYR A 448 6.42 10.11 1.27
C TYR A 448 6.49 9.44 -0.11
N ASN A 449 5.42 8.74 -0.51
CA ASN A 449 5.33 7.98 -1.76
C ASN A 449 4.18 8.45 -2.67
N ARG A 450 3.03 8.86 -2.10
CA ARG A 450 1.83 9.26 -2.84
C ARG A 450 1.53 10.75 -2.74
N ASN A 451 1.17 11.33 -3.87
CA ASN A 451 0.85 12.75 -4.05
C ASN A 451 -0.43 12.97 -4.89
N PHE A 452 -1.38 12.03 -4.87
CA PHE A 452 -2.67 12.24 -5.54
C PHE A 452 -3.40 13.46 -4.96
N ALA A 453 -4.24 14.11 -5.76
CA ALA A 453 -5.06 15.24 -5.31
C ALA A 453 -5.84 14.89 -4.03
N LYS A 454 -5.94 15.85 -3.09
CA LYS A 454 -6.59 15.71 -1.77
C LYS A 454 -5.95 14.72 -0.79
N ARG A 455 -4.86 14.03 -1.16
CA ARG A 455 -4.31 12.93 -0.35
C ARG A 455 -3.84 13.37 1.04
N ASN A 456 -3.08 14.45 1.13
CA ASN A 456 -2.38 14.81 2.36
C ASN A 456 -3.20 15.70 3.31
N ASP A 457 -4.06 16.54 2.76
CA ASP A 457 -4.77 17.59 3.51
C ASP A 457 -6.25 17.77 3.11
N GLY A 458 -6.76 16.96 2.17
CA GLY A 458 -8.12 17.08 1.66
C GLY A 458 -8.34 18.18 0.61
N ASN A 459 -7.34 19.01 0.30
CA ASN A 459 -7.44 20.09 -0.68
C ASN A 459 -7.05 19.62 -2.09
N ALA A 460 -7.94 19.86 -3.07
CA ALA A 460 -7.70 19.47 -4.47
C ALA A 460 -6.61 20.32 -5.15
N ASN A 461 -6.41 21.54 -4.66
CA ASN A 461 -5.52 22.55 -5.21
C ASN A 461 -4.09 22.48 -4.63
N THR A 462 -3.86 21.62 -3.64
CA THR A 462 -2.52 21.34 -3.10
C THR A 462 -1.71 20.54 -4.10
N HIS A 463 -0.61 21.14 -4.60
CA HIS A 463 0.36 20.51 -5.47
C HIS A 463 1.39 19.78 -4.60
N ALA A 464 1.27 18.46 -4.51
CA ALA A 464 2.11 17.65 -3.65
C ALA A 464 3.26 17.04 -4.45
N PHE A 465 4.48 17.25 -4.01
CA PHE A 465 5.67 16.65 -4.61
C PHE A 465 6.28 15.63 -3.64
N VAL A 466 6.93 14.60 -4.19
CA VAL A 466 7.63 13.56 -3.41
C VAL A 466 9.10 13.52 -3.78
N ALA A 467 9.98 13.49 -2.78
CA ALA A 467 11.44 13.57 -2.92
C ALA A 467 12.16 12.82 -1.78
N SER A 468 13.49 12.85 -1.74
CA SER A 468 14.29 12.38 -0.61
C SER A 468 14.16 13.31 0.61
N PRO A 469 14.29 12.82 1.84
CA PRO A 469 14.06 13.63 3.05
C PRO A 469 15.10 14.76 3.21
N GLU A 470 16.34 14.58 2.77
CA GLU A 470 17.36 15.64 2.72
C GLU A 470 17.01 16.75 1.73
N LEU A 471 16.44 16.41 0.57
CA LEU A 471 16.03 17.38 -0.44
C LEU A 471 14.81 18.17 0.04
N VAL A 472 13.84 17.49 0.67
CA VAL A 472 12.70 18.13 1.34
C VAL A 472 13.20 19.14 2.39
N THR A 473 14.20 18.76 3.18
CA THR A 473 14.80 19.63 4.21
C THR A 473 15.45 20.86 3.58
N ALA A 474 16.28 20.67 2.56
CA ALA A 474 16.96 21.76 1.84
C ALA A 474 15.96 22.75 1.21
N MET A 475 14.90 22.24 0.57
CA MET A 475 13.88 23.07 -0.06
C MET A 475 12.96 23.75 0.97
N ALA A 476 12.70 23.14 2.13
CA ALA A 476 11.99 23.80 3.22
C ALA A 476 12.77 24.99 3.79
N ILE A 477 14.11 24.88 3.84
CA ILE A 477 14.98 26.00 4.21
C ILE A 477 14.86 27.13 3.19
N SER A 478 14.88 26.82 1.89
CA SER A 478 14.79 27.83 0.82
C SER A 478 13.40 28.44 0.66
N GLY A 479 12.34 27.70 1.01
CA GLY A 479 10.95 28.10 0.86
C GLY A 479 10.43 28.13 -0.58
N SER A 480 11.18 27.56 -1.53
CA SER A 480 10.91 27.69 -2.97
C SER A 480 11.13 26.38 -3.71
N LEU A 481 10.21 26.06 -4.62
CA LEU A 481 10.34 24.93 -5.56
C LEU A 481 11.40 25.18 -6.64
N ASN A 482 11.80 26.43 -6.87
CA ASN A 482 12.86 26.77 -7.81
C ASN A 482 14.28 26.56 -7.28
N PHE A 483 14.45 26.23 -5.99
CA PHE A 483 15.77 26.08 -5.38
C PHE A 483 16.43 24.74 -5.74
N ASN A 484 17.66 24.79 -6.23
CA ASN A 484 18.51 23.63 -6.44
C ASN A 484 19.69 23.64 -5.44
N PRO A 485 19.71 22.73 -4.44
CA PRO A 485 20.79 22.72 -3.44
C PRO A 485 22.17 22.38 -3.99
N LEU A 486 22.27 21.87 -5.22
CA LEU A 486 23.56 21.53 -5.85
C LEU A 486 24.27 22.78 -6.41
N THR A 487 23.53 23.84 -6.72
CA THR A 487 24.06 25.00 -7.45
C THR A 487 23.78 26.34 -6.77
N ASP A 488 22.71 26.42 -5.99
CA ASP A 488 22.16 27.69 -5.56
C ASP A 488 22.62 28.09 -4.17
N GLU A 489 22.82 29.39 -3.98
CA GLU A 489 23.15 30.00 -2.70
C GLU A 489 21.89 30.49 -1.96
N LEU A 490 21.95 30.49 -0.64
CA LEU A 490 20.95 31.05 0.25
C LEU A 490 21.53 32.23 1.03
N MET A 491 20.74 33.29 1.19
CA MET A 491 21.10 34.40 2.06
C MET A 491 20.79 34.03 3.52
N ASN A 492 21.78 34.14 4.39
CA ASN A 492 21.61 33.93 5.82
C ASN A 492 21.17 35.21 6.56
N GLU A 493 20.89 35.09 7.86
CA GLU A 493 20.45 36.22 8.69
C GLU A 493 21.53 37.31 8.89
N GLU A 494 22.78 37.05 8.50
CA GLU A 494 23.87 38.03 8.48
C GLU A 494 24.03 38.72 7.12
N GLY A 495 23.17 38.42 6.14
CA GLY A 495 23.25 38.97 4.78
C GLY A 495 24.35 38.34 3.92
N LYS A 496 24.92 37.20 4.31
CA LYS A 496 25.93 36.46 3.54
C LYS A 496 25.26 35.38 2.69
N MET A 497 25.75 35.22 1.46
CA MET A 497 25.39 34.09 0.61
C MET A 497 26.17 32.85 1.03
N VAL A 498 25.47 31.74 1.23
CA VAL A 498 26.03 30.45 1.64
C VAL A 498 25.38 29.32 0.86
N MET A 499 26.14 28.29 0.52
CA MET A 499 25.60 27.05 -0.04
C MET A 499 25.37 25.99 1.05
N LEU A 500 24.46 25.06 0.80
CA LEU A 500 24.35 23.82 1.59
C LEU A 500 25.40 22.82 1.09
N ASP A 501 26.11 22.19 2.00
CA ASP A 501 27.03 21.10 1.73
C ASP A 501 26.26 19.79 1.58
N GLU A 502 26.88 18.82 0.90
CA GLU A 502 26.28 17.50 0.71
C GLU A 502 25.82 16.85 2.02
N PRO A 503 24.64 16.19 2.01
CA PRO A 503 24.09 15.53 3.18
C PRO A 503 24.97 14.37 3.65
N LYS A 504 25.15 14.26 4.96
CA LYS A 504 25.89 13.16 5.61
C LYS A 504 24.91 12.27 6.37
N GLY A 505 24.90 10.99 6.06
CA GLY A 505 24.04 9.98 6.69
C GLY A 505 24.85 8.90 7.39
N MET A 506 24.23 8.26 8.38
CA MET A 506 24.75 7.06 9.02
C MET A 506 23.74 5.93 8.82
N GLU A 507 24.17 4.85 8.16
CA GLU A 507 23.32 3.66 7.93
C GLU A 507 22.74 3.13 9.25
N MET A 508 23.53 3.16 10.33
CA MET A 508 23.17 2.63 11.64
C MET A 508 23.59 3.59 12.77
N PRO A 509 22.87 3.59 13.90
CA PRO A 509 23.28 4.35 15.09
C PRO A 509 24.62 3.84 15.64
N PRO A 510 25.64 4.70 15.83
CA PRO A 510 26.95 4.28 16.34
C PRO A 510 26.90 3.61 17.71
N LYS A 511 25.91 3.96 18.54
CA LYS A 511 25.67 3.38 19.88
C LYS A 511 24.66 2.22 19.86
N GLY A 512 24.23 1.76 18.68
CA GLY A 512 23.14 0.81 18.51
C GLY A 512 21.75 1.44 18.70
N TYR A 513 20.72 0.70 18.25
CA TYR A 513 19.33 1.08 18.48
C TYR A 513 18.96 0.89 19.95
N ASP A 514 18.09 1.76 20.46
CA ASP A 514 17.61 1.72 21.85
C ASP A 514 16.12 2.08 21.91
N VAL A 515 15.43 1.52 22.89
CA VAL A 515 14.01 1.76 23.15
C VAL A 515 13.65 1.29 24.56
N LYS A 516 12.86 2.07 25.30
CA LYS A 516 12.40 1.68 26.64
C LYS A 516 11.20 0.74 26.59
N ASP A 517 10.13 1.17 25.92
CA ASP A 517 8.94 0.38 25.65
C ASP A 517 8.63 0.50 24.15
N PRO A 518 8.79 -0.57 23.36
CA PRO A 518 8.50 -0.54 21.95
C PRO A 518 6.98 -0.53 21.66
N GLY A 519 6.13 -0.69 22.68
CA GLY A 519 4.68 -0.64 22.54
C GLY A 519 4.04 -1.96 22.10
N PHE A 520 4.79 -3.06 22.09
CA PHE A 520 4.28 -4.40 21.77
C PHE A 520 3.57 -5.05 22.96
N LYS A 521 2.40 -5.62 22.71
CA LYS A 521 1.66 -6.48 23.63
C LYS A 521 1.52 -7.87 23.03
N ALA A 522 2.08 -8.87 23.72
CA ALA A 522 1.89 -10.27 23.38
C ALA A 522 0.43 -10.70 23.63
N PRO A 523 -0.15 -11.58 22.79
CA PRO A 523 -1.47 -12.11 23.02
C PRO A 523 -1.48 -13.09 24.22
N ALA A 524 -2.67 -13.34 24.77
CA ALA A 524 -2.87 -14.37 25.76
C ALA A 524 -2.49 -15.75 25.18
N LYS A 525 -1.87 -16.59 26.00
CA LYS A 525 -1.60 -17.99 25.64
C LYS A 525 -2.90 -18.78 25.41
N ASP A 526 -3.94 -18.42 26.15
CA ASP A 526 -5.31 -18.90 25.99
C ASP A 526 -6.25 -17.69 25.96
N GLY A 527 -6.87 -17.44 24.81
CA GLY A 527 -7.80 -16.34 24.59
C GLY A 527 -9.27 -16.70 24.86
N SER A 528 -9.57 -17.92 25.32
CA SER A 528 -10.95 -18.41 25.51
C SER A 528 -11.78 -17.52 26.45
N SER A 529 -11.17 -17.00 27.52
CA SER A 529 -11.80 -16.10 28.49
C SER A 529 -11.78 -14.62 28.10
N VAL A 530 -11.19 -14.26 26.95
CA VAL A 530 -11.14 -12.87 26.49
C VAL A 530 -12.45 -12.51 25.80
N GLU A 531 -13.17 -11.55 26.37
CA GLU A 531 -14.38 -11.00 25.77
C GLU A 531 -14.05 -9.89 24.77
N VAL A 532 -14.67 -9.95 23.60
CA VAL A 532 -14.61 -8.90 22.58
C VAL A 532 -15.97 -8.23 22.56
N VAL A 533 -16.05 -7.04 23.15
CA VAL A 533 -17.30 -6.30 23.29
C VAL A 533 -17.42 -5.31 22.14
N VAL A 534 -18.49 -5.44 21.36
CA VAL A 534 -18.92 -4.45 20.37
C VAL A 534 -20.28 -3.95 20.82
N LYS A 535 -20.41 -2.64 21.09
CA LYS A 535 -21.68 -2.06 21.53
C LYS A 535 -22.69 -2.10 20.38
N PRO A 536 -23.95 -2.54 20.60
CA PRO A 536 -24.96 -2.59 19.53
C PRO A 536 -25.28 -1.24 18.89
N ASP A 537 -25.10 -0.15 19.63
CA ASP A 537 -25.32 1.24 19.22
C ASP A 537 -24.01 1.97 18.86
N SER A 538 -22.89 1.24 18.72
CA SER A 538 -21.61 1.81 18.29
C SER A 538 -21.75 2.41 16.90
N ASP A 539 -21.25 3.64 16.72
CA ASP A 539 -21.09 4.26 15.41
C ASP A 539 -19.73 3.94 14.77
N ARG A 540 -18.82 3.28 15.51
CA ARG A 540 -17.43 2.98 15.12
C ARG A 540 -17.22 1.55 14.63
N ILE A 541 -17.80 0.57 15.33
CA ILE A 541 -17.60 -0.86 15.08
C ILE A 541 -18.97 -1.53 14.95
N GLN A 542 -19.18 -2.27 13.86
CA GLN A 542 -20.41 -3.01 13.58
C GLN A 542 -20.05 -4.48 13.32
N LEU A 543 -20.75 -5.40 13.98
CA LEU A 543 -20.64 -6.83 13.63
C LEU A 543 -21.16 -7.06 12.21
N LEU A 544 -20.48 -7.92 11.45
CA LEU A 544 -20.86 -8.21 10.07
C LEU A 544 -21.97 -9.25 9.99
N GLU A 545 -22.91 -8.99 9.09
CA GLU A 545 -23.87 -9.99 8.62
C GLU A 545 -23.36 -10.63 7.32
N PRO A 546 -23.55 -11.95 7.12
CA PRO A 546 -23.23 -12.60 5.87
C PRO A 546 -23.97 -11.98 4.68
N PHE A 547 -23.26 -11.71 3.59
CA PHE A 547 -23.90 -11.27 2.35
C PHE A 547 -24.81 -12.37 1.77
N PRO A 548 -25.92 -12.02 1.10
CA PRO A 548 -26.80 -13.02 0.51
C PRO A 548 -26.12 -13.77 -0.64
N ALA A 549 -26.35 -15.07 -0.73
CA ALA A 549 -25.90 -15.91 -1.84
C ALA A 549 -26.55 -15.48 -3.18
N TRP A 550 -25.92 -15.87 -4.29
CA TRP A 550 -26.51 -15.69 -5.61
C TRP A 550 -27.76 -16.56 -5.75
N ASP A 551 -28.80 -16.03 -6.37
CA ASP A 551 -30.10 -16.69 -6.53
C ASP A 551 -30.14 -17.72 -7.69
N GLY A 552 -29.00 -17.91 -8.37
CA GLY A 552 -28.86 -18.84 -9.48
C GLY A 552 -29.48 -18.35 -10.80
N LYS A 553 -29.83 -17.06 -10.90
CA LYS A 553 -30.49 -16.48 -12.08
C LYS A 553 -29.60 -15.48 -12.81
N ASN A 554 -29.97 -15.24 -14.07
CA ASN A 554 -29.48 -14.09 -14.83
C ASN A 554 -29.90 -12.78 -14.18
N ILE A 555 -29.07 -11.75 -14.34
CA ILE A 555 -29.40 -10.39 -13.90
C ILE A 555 -30.07 -9.68 -15.08
N THR A 556 -31.29 -9.20 -14.89
CA THR A 556 -32.05 -8.49 -15.95
C THR A 556 -32.50 -7.11 -15.47
N GLY A 557 -32.58 -6.16 -16.40
CA GLY A 557 -33.09 -4.83 -16.15
C GLY A 557 -32.22 -3.99 -15.21
N ALA A 558 -30.91 -4.29 -15.11
CA ALA A 558 -30.01 -3.53 -14.26
C ALA A 558 -29.84 -2.10 -14.78
N VAL A 559 -29.76 -1.14 -13.86
CA VAL A 559 -29.58 0.28 -14.20
C VAL A 559 -28.13 0.71 -14.05
N VAL A 560 -27.69 1.69 -14.84
CA VAL A 560 -26.38 2.33 -14.63
C VAL A 560 -26.45 3.19 -13.36
N LEU A 561 -25.68 2.85 -12.32
CA LEU A 561 -25.51 3.71 -11.15
C LEU A 561 -24.63 4.92 -11.49
N ILE A 562 -23.46 4.63 -12.06
CA ILE A 562 -22.49 5.64 -12.48
C ILE A 562 -21.61 5.07 -13.60
N LYS A 563 -21.29 5.91 -14.58
CA LYS A 563 -20.22 5.68 -15.56
C LYS A 563 -19.04 6.58 -15.20
N ALA A 564 -18.02 6.03 -14.54
CA ALA A 564 -16.87 6.78 -14.05
C ALA A 564 -15.89 7.11 -15.20
N LYS A 565 -15.66 8.40 -15.44
CA LYS A 565 -14.76 8.91 -16.48
C LYS A 565 -13.33 9.04 -15.96
N GLY A 566 -12.36 8.50 -16.70
CA GLY A 566 -10.94 8.64 -16.38
C GLY A 566 -10.54 7.89 -15.10
N LYS A 567 -9.55 8.44 -14.39
CA LYS A 567 -8.93 7.80 -13.22
C LYS A 567 -9.92 7.69 -12.05
N CYS A 568 -10.18 6.46 -11.60
CA CYS A 568 -11.03 6.18 -10.44
C CYS A 568 -10.31 5.26 -9.45
N THR A 569 -9.54 5.87 -8.55
CA THR A 569 -8.78 5.19 -7.48
C THR A 569 -9.70 4.72 -6.33
N THR A 570 -9.18 3.89 -5.43
CA THR A 570 -9.90 3.52 -4.20
C THR A 570 -10.29 4.69 -3.31
N ASP A 571 -9.62 5.84 -3.41
CA ASP A 571 -10.00 7.06 -2.68
C ASP A 571 -11.23 7.75 -3.31
N HIS A 572 -11.47 7.56 -4.61
CA HIS A 572 -12.72 8.00 -5.27
C HIS A 572 -13.90 7.08 -4.93
N ILE A 573 -13.63 5.78 -4.74
CA ILE A 573 -14.63 4.76 -4.39
C ILE A 573 -14.97 4.80 -2.89
N SER A 574 -13.96 4.86 -2.01
CA SER A 574 -14.11 4.79 -0.56
C SER A 574 -13.06 5.70 0.08
N MET A 575 -13.38 6.99 0.20
CA MET A 575 -12.45 8.02 0.68
C MET A 575 -11.90 7.72 2.08
N ALA A 576 -10.65 8.14 2.36
CA ALA A 576 -10.04 8.08 3.69
C ALA A 576 -10.37 9.34 4.53
N GLY A 577 -9.37 9.99 5.12
CA GLY A 577 -9.53 11.22 5.92
C GLY A 577 -10.61 11.08 7.00
N PRO A 578 -11.67 11.91 6.98
CA PRO A 578 -12.72 11.88 8.02
C PRO A 578 -13.46 10.55 8.10
N TRP A 579 -13.47 9.74 7.04
CA TRP A 579 -14.17 8.45 6.99
C TRP A 579 -13.40 7.31 7.67
N LEU A 580 -12.13 7.51 8.01
CA LEU A 580 -11.35 6.50 8.74
C LEU A 580 -11.96 6.15 10.10
N ARG A 581 -12.74 7.08 10.68
CA ARG A 581 -13.49 6.81 11.90
C ARG A 581 -14.50 5.66 11.75
N TYR A 582 -15.03 5.41 10.54
CA TYR A 582 -16.07 4.41 10.28
C TYR A 582 -15.53 3.08 9.71
N ARG A 583 -14.21 2.84 9.72
CA ARG A 583 -13.61 1.64 9.10
C ARG A 583 -14.09 0.32 9.70
N GLY A 584 -14.53 0.30 10.96
CA GLY A 584 -15.15 -0.87 11.57
C GLY A 584 -16.68 -0.94 11.41
N HIS A 585 -17.31 0.05 10.79
CA HIS A 585 -18.77 0.14 10.67
C HIS A 585 -19.20 0.22 9.20
N LEU A 586 -19.57 -0.93 8.63
CA LEU A 586 -19.80 -1.07 7.18
C LEU A 586 -20.92 -0.16 6.66
N ASP A 587 -22.05 -0.05 7.38
CA ASP A 587 -23.15 0.80 6.89
C ASP A 587 -22.82 2.29 6.91
N ASN A 588 -22.22 2.82 8.00
CA ASN A 588 -21.80 4.21 8.11
C ASN A 588 -20.76 4.58 7.05
N ILE A 589 -19.73 3.76 6.86
CA ILE A 589 -18.69 4.06 5.85
C ILE A 589 -19.24 3.96 4.43
N SER A 590 -20.29 3.18 4.18
CA SER A 590 -20.93 3.08 2.87
C SER A 590 -21.57 4.40 2.40
N ASN A 591 -21.76 5.38 3.29
CA ASN A 591 -22.19 6.72 2.90
C ASN A 591 -21.13 7.52 2.11
N ASN A 592 -19.94 6.97 1.88
CA ASN A 592 -18.93 7.55 1.00
C ASN A 592 -18.69 6.78 -0.31
N THR A 593 -19.53 5.80 -0.62
CA THR A 593 -19.39 4.99 -1.83
C THR A 593 -19.43 5.85 -3.08
N LEU A 594 -18.34 5.85 -3.84
CA LEU A 594 -18.18 6.49 -5.16
C LEU A 594 -18.41 8.02 -5.19
N ILE A 595 -18.39 8.70 -4.04
CA ILE A 595 -18.63 10.16 -4.00
C ILE A 595 -17.53 10.96 -4.70
N GLY A 596 -16.33 10.40 -4.85
CA GLY A 596 -15.24 11.04 -5.58
C GLY A 596 -15.22 10.74 -7.07
N ALA A 597 -15.94 9.72 -7.54
CA ALA A 597 -15.91 9.31 -8.94
C ALA A 597 -16.59 10.37 -9.83
N ILE A 598 -15.93 10.72 -10.94
CA ILE A 598 -16.46 11.69 -11.91
C ILE A 598 -17.44 11.00 -12.84
N ASN A 599 -18.71 11.43 -12.82
CA ASN A 599 -19.74 10.90 -13.70
C ASN A 599 -19.51 11.38 -15.15
N ALA A 600 -19.40 10.45 -16.10
CA ALA A 600 -19.16 10.73 -17.51
C ALA A 600 -20.29 11.52 -18.19
N PHE A 601 -21.52 11.46 -17.68
CA PHE A 601 -22.69 12.09 -18.30
C PHE A 601 -22.82 13.59 -17.99
N ASN A 602 -22.31 14.05 -16.84
CA ASN A 602 -22.41 15.45 -16.43
C ASN A 602 -21.06 16.09 -16.02
N GLY A 603 -19.99 15.30 -15.88
CA GLY A 603 -18.67 15.77 -15.47
C GLY A 603 -18.55 16.11 -13.98
N GLU A 604 -19.55 15.76 -13.17
CA GLU A 604 -19.61 16.10 -11.74
C GLU A 604 -19.32 14.88 -10.85
N ALA A 605 -18.73 15.12 -9.68
CA ALA A 605 -18.56 14.12 -8.63
C ALA A 605 -19.82 14.01 -7.76
N ASN A 606 -20.11 12.83 -7.23
CA ASN A 606 -21.26 12.56 -6.33
C ASN A 606 -22.63 13.01 -6.88
N LYS A 607 -22.83 12.99 -8.20
CA LYS A 607 -24.10 13.42 -8.82
C LYS A 607 -24.50 12.50 -9.95
N VAL A 608 -25.47 11.64 -9.69
CA VAL A 608 -25.96 10.61 -10.61
C VAL A 608 -27.46 10.65 -10.72
N LYS A 609 -27.99 10.23 -11.86
CA LYS A 609 -29.43 10.16 -12.10
C LYS A 609 -30.03 8.94 -11.40
N ASN A 610 -31.01 9.17 -10.55
CA ASN A 610 -31.85 8.12 -10.00
C ASN A 610 -32.85 7.67 -11.07
N GLN A 611 -32.70 6.46 -11.58
CA GLN A 611 -33.50 5.87 -12.64
C GLN A 611 -34.93 5.51 -12.22
N ILE A 612 -35.25 5.58 -10.92
CA ILE A 612 -36.61 5.42 -10.38
C ILE A 612 -37.36 6.75 -10.39
N THR A 613 -36.73 7.85 -9.97
CA THR A 613 -37.37 9.17 -9.84
C THR A 613 -37.13 10.09 -11.04
N GLY A 614 -36.08 9.85 -11.81
CA GLY A 614 -35.59 10.70 -12.89
C GLY A 614 -34.71 11.88 -12.42
N GLU A 615 -34.53 12.07 -11.12
CA GLU A 615 -33.80 13.20 -10.53
C GLU A 615 -32.32 12.88 -10.30
N TYR A 616 -31.46 13.90 -10.32
CA TYR A 616 -30.05 13.74 -9.92
C TYR A 616 -29.89 13.85 -8.41
N GLY A 617 -29.04 12.99 -7.83
CA GLY A 617 -28.71 13.02 -6.41
C GLY A 617 -27.36 12.39 -6.10
N GLU A 618 -27.06 12.27 -4.81
CA GLU A 618 -25.82 11.65 -4.34
C GLU A 618 -25.76 10.16 -4.68
N VAL A 619 -24.55 9.66 -4.95
CA VAL A 619 -24.34 8.26 -5.35
C VAL A 619 -24.80 7.27 -4.27
N PRO A 620 -24.41 7.42 -2.99
CA PRO A 620 -24.85 6.50 -1.93
C PRO A 620 -26.36 6.54 -1.70
N ALA A 621 -26.97 7.73 -1.74
CA ALA A 621 -28.42 7.90 -1.56
C ALA A 621 -29.21 7.25 -2.68
N THR A 622 -28.79 7.48 -3.93
CA THR A 622 -29.39 6.84 -5.12
C THR A 622 -29.28 5.32 -5.05
N GLN A 623 -28.10 4.79 -4.69
CA GLN A 623 -27.93 3.35 -4.58
C GLN A 623 -28.73 2.74 -3.42
N ARG A 624 -28.88 3.42 -2.28
CA ARG A 624 -29.78 2.98 -1.20
C ARG A 624 -31.23 2.89 -1.66
N ALA A 625 -31.69 3.84 -2.48
CA ALA A 625 -33.03 3.79 -3.08
C ALA A 625 -33.19 2.56 -4.00
N TYR A 626 -32.17 2.26 -4.83
CA TYR A 626 -32.17 1.03 -5.65
C TYR A 626 -32.20 -0.24 -4.80
N LYS A 627 -31.40 -0.31 -3.73
CA LYS A 627 -31.41 -1.45 -2.80
C LYS A 627 -32.78 -1.68 -2.19
N ALA A 628 -33.44 -0.61 -1.71
CA ALA A 628 -34.77 -0.67 -1.12
C ALA A 628 -35.83 -1.14 -2.13
N ALA A 629 -35.71 -0.71 -3.39
CA ALA A 629 -36.57 -1.12 -4.50
C ALA A 629 -36.21 -2.49 -5.11
N LYS A 630 -35.14 -3.16 -4.62
CA LYS A 630 -34.56 -4.37 -5.22
C LYS A 630 -34.19 -4.21 -6.70
N GLN A 631 -33.82 -3.00 -7.10
CA GLN A 631 -33.39 -2.67 -8.46
C GLN A 631 -31.89 -3.01 -8.62
N PRO A 632 -31.50 -3.97 -9.47
CA PRO A 632 -30.09 -4.24 -9.74
C PRO A 632 -29.42 -3.04 -10.39
N SER A 633 -28.15 -2.81 -10.08
CA SER A 633 -27.38 -1.69 -10.61
C SER A 633 -25.95 -2.07 -11.00
N VAL A 634 -25.39 -1.31 -11.93
CA VAL A 634 -24.07 -1.53 -12.53
C VAL A 634 -23.21 -0.27 -12.38
N VAL A 635 -21.95 -0.45 -12.00
CA VAL A 635 -20.91 0.57 -12.13
C VAL A 635 -20.13 0.30 -13.42
N VAL A 636 -19.96 1.32 -14.24
CA VAL A 636 -19.11 1.27 -15.43
C VAL A 636 -17.91 2.18 -15.23
N ALA A 637 -16.69 1.76 -15.58
CA ALA A 637 -15.51 2.60 -15.41
C ALA A 637 -14.45 2.41 -16.50
N ASP A 638 -13.49 3.35 -16.52
CA ASP A 638 -12.38 3.40 -17.47
C ASP A 638 -11.24 2.41 -17.10
N HIS A 639 -9.99 2.70 -17.48
CA HIS A 639 -8.82 1.87 -17.14
C HIS A 639 -8.40 1.96 -15.66
N ASN A 640 -7.73 0.89 -15.19
CA ASN A 640 -7.10 0.78 -13.87
C ASN A 640 -8.04 1.13 -12.70
N TYR A 641 -9.30 0.71 -12.80
CA TYR A 641 -10.31 0.98 -11.78
C TYR A 641 -9.91 0.38 -10.42
N GLY A 642 -10.02 1.18 -9.37
CA GLY A 642 -9.60 0.79 -8.02
C GLY A 642 -8.09 0.85 -7.79
N GLU A 643 -7.34 1.65 -8.56
CA GLU A 643 -5.94 1.94 -8.32
C GLU A 643 -5.72 2.47 -6.88
N GLY A 644 -4.59 2.11 -6.26
CA GLY A 644 -4.11 2.77 -5.04
C GLY A 644 -4.13 1.90 -3.79
N SER A 645 -4.91 2.28 -2.79
CA SER A 645 -4.85 1.69 -1.44
C SER A 645 -5.52 0.31 -1.41
N SER A 646 -5.02 -0.61 -0.60
CA SER A 646 -5.54 -1.99 -0.50
C SER A 646 -6.92 -2.14 0.16
N ARG A 647 -7.55 -1.04 0.56
CA ARG A 647 -8.80 -1.02 1.35
C ARG A 647 -9.91 -1.86 0.72
N GLU A 648 -10.33 -2.90 1.42
CA GLU A 648 -11.42 -3.79 0.99
C GLU A 648 -12.80 -3.13 1.04
N HIS A 649 -12.96 -2.04 1.80
CA HIS A 649 -14.20 -1.27 1.83
C HIS A 649 -14.62 -0.77 0.45
N ALA A 650 -13.68 -0.53 -0.47
CA ALA A 650 -14.00 -0.17 -1.85
C ALA A 650 -14.80 -1.27 -2.58
N ALA A 651 -14.74 -2.53 -2.13
CA ALA A 651 -15.57 -3.63 -2.62
C ALA A 651 -16.76 -3.91 -1.68
N MET A 652 -16.56 -3.85 -0.36
CA MET A 652 -17.62 -4.14 0.60
C MET A 652 -18.75 -3.10 0.60
N GLN A 653 -18.45 -1.81 0.37
CA GLN A 653 -19.49 -0.78 0.38
C GLN A 653 -20.42 -0.89 -0.83
N PRO A 654 -19.94 -1.00 -2.10
CA PRO A 654 -20.83 -1.26 -3.22
C PRO A 654 -21.66 -2.54 -3.00
N ARG A 655 -21.03 -3.62 -2.50
CA ARG A 655 -21.71 -4.87 -2.19
C ARG A 655 -22.82 -4.69 -1.14
N HIS A 656 -22.51 -3.99 -0.05
CA HIS A 656 -23.45 -3.68 1.03
C HIS A 656 -24.60 -2.81 0.55
N LEU A 657 -24.33 -1.82 -0.30
CA LEU A 657 -25.36 -0.98 -0.91
C LEU A 657 -26.13 -1.68 -2.05
N GLY A 658 -25.78 -2.91 -2.41
CA GLY A 658 -26.52 -3.70 -3.41
C GLY A 658 -26.15 -3.41 -4.86
N VAL A 659 -24.97 -2.86 -5.13
CA VAL A 659 -24.41 -2.83 -6.49
C VAL A 659 -24.14 -4.26 -6.92
N THR A 660 -24.60 -4.63 -8.11
CA THR A 660 -24.57 -6.04 -8.56
C THR A 660 -23.31 -6.36 -9.37
N VAL A 661 -22.93 -5.46 -10.28
CA VAL A 661 -21.85 -5.69 -11.26
C VAL A 661 -20.97 -4.45 -11.41
N VAL A 662 -19.68 -4.66 -11.62
CA VAL A 662 -18.73 -3.62 -12.04
C VAL A 662 -18.14 -4.02 -13.39
N ILE A 663 -18.30 -3.20 -14.44
CA ILE A 663 -17.75 -3.43 -15.78
C ILE A 663 -16.72 -2.34 -16.10
N VAL A 664 -15.50 -2.70 -16.42
CA VAL A 664 -14.40 -1.74 -16.62
C VAL A 664 -13.58 -2.03 -17.87
N LYS A 665 -12.71 -1.11 -18.29
CA LYS A 665 -11.69 -1.46 -19.29
C LYS A 665 -10.59 -2.33 -18.67
N SER A 666 -10.12 -1.96 -17.48
CA SER A 666 -9.20 -2.78 -16.68
C SER A 666 -9.28 -2.48 -15.18
N PHE A 667 -8.93 -3.45 -14.34
CA PHE A 667 -8.88 -3.31 -12.87
C PHE A 667 -7.44 -3.16 -12.36
N ALA A 668 -7.29 -2.54 -11.18
CA ALA A 668 -6.12 -2.75 -10.33
C ALA A 668 -6.22 -4.10 -9.58
N ARG A 669 -5.10 -4.83 -9.44
CA ARG A 669 -5.04 -6.22 -8.92
C ARG A 669 -5.76 -6.44 -7.59
N ILE A 670 -5.43 -5.64 -6.57
CA ILE A 670 -5.98 -5.82 -5.21
C ILE A 670 -7.49 -5.56 -5.23
N HIS A 671 -7.93 -4.53 -5.96
CA HIS A 671 -9.34 -4.18 -6.01
C HIS A 671 -10.18 -5.26 -6.71
N GLU A 672 -9.70 -5.82 -7.82
CA GLU A 672 -10.35 -6.95 -8.49
C GLU A 672 -10.51 -8.15 -7.54
N THR A 673 -9.46 -8.48 -6.80
CA THR A 673 -9.49 -9.58 -5.81
C THR A 673 -10.51 -9.29 -4.71
N ASN A 674 -10.53 -8.06 -4.17
CA ASN A 674 -11.50 -7.64 -3.17
C ASN A 674 -12.94 -7.76 -3.68
N LEU A 675 -13.24 -7.35 -4.93
CA LEU A 675 -14.57 -7.51 -5.53
C LEU A 675 -15.00 -8.98 -5.56
N LYS A 676 -14.12 -9.86 -6.03
CA LYS A 676 -14.36 -11.31 -6.07
C LYS A 676 -14.62 -11.89 -4.68
N LYS A 677 -13.80 -11.52 -3.69
CA LYS A 677 -13.94 -11.97 -2.30
C LYS A 677 -15.27 -11.58 -1.67
N GLN A 678 -15.80 -10.40 -2.02
CA GLN A 678 -17.11 -9.93 -1.54
C GLN A 678 -18.30 -10.46 -2.38
N GLY A 679 -18.05 -11.41 -3.29
CA GLY A 679 -19.07 -12.02 -4.15
C GLY A 679 -19.68 -11.06 -5.16
N MET A 680 -19.00 -9.97 -5.50
CA MET A 680 -19.38 -9.10 -6.61
C MET A 680 -18.94 -9.71 -7.94
N LEU A 681 -19.60 -9.34 -9.03
CA LEU A 681 -19.21 -9.69 -10.40
C LEU A 681 -18.36 -8.55 -11.00
N GLY A 682 -17.04 -8.75 -11.08
CA GLY A 682 -16.11 -7.83 -11.72
C GLY A 682 -15.79 -8.28 -13.15
N LEU A 683 -16.14 -7.45 -14.14
CA LEU A 683 -16.01 -7.75 -15.55
C LEU A 683 -15.15 -6.73 -16.27
N THR A 684 -14.52 -7.16 -17.36
CA THR A 684 -13.79 -6.27 -18.27
C THR A 684 -14.42 -6.31 -19.66
N PHE A 685 -14.47 -5.17 -20.36
CA PHE A 685 -14.94 -5.16 -21.75
C PHE A 685 -14.04 -6.04 -22.63
N ALA A 686 -14.61 -6.88 -23.49
CA ALA A 686 -13.83 -7.61 -24.48
C ALA A 686 -13.28 -6.69 -25.58
N ASN A 687 -14.05 -5.64 -25.90
CA ASN A 687 -13.63 -4.52 -26.73
C ASN A 687 -13.78 -3.24 -25.93
N GLU A 688 -12.68 -2.55 -25.63
CA GLU A 688 -12.70 -1.33 -24.81
C GLU A 688 -13.58 -0.20 -25.39
N ALA A 689 -13.81 -0.18 -26.70
CA ALA A 689 -14.70 0.79 -27.33
C ALA A 689 -16.19 0.59 -26.94
N ASP A 690 -16.55 -0.59 -26.43
CA ASP A 690 -17.90 -0.85 -25.92
C ASP A 690 -18.23 -0.02 -24.66
N TYR A 691 -17.21 0.51 -23.98
CA TYR A 691 -17.40 1.51 -22.92
C TYR A 691 -18.25 2.69 -23.41
N ASP A 692 -18.05 3.15 -24.65
CA ASP A 692 -18.76 4.32 -25.20
C ASP A 692 -20.22 4.02 -25.58
N LYS A 693 -20.58 2.75 -25.78
CA LYS A 693 -21.96 2.32 -26.07
C LYS A 693 -22.89 2.43 -24.87
N VAL A 694 -22.36 2.36 -23.64
CA VAL A 694 -23.17 2.46 -22.42
C VAL A 694 -23.71 3.88 -22.25
N GLN A 695 -25.04 4.01 -22.25
CA GLN A 695 -25.79 5.26 -22.07
C GLN A 695 -26.40 5.35 -20.66
N GLU A 696 -26.75 6.57 -20.21
CA GLU A 696 -27.20 6.83 -18.84
C GLU A 696 -28.51 6.14 -18.48
N ASP A 697 -29.44 6.06 -19.44
CA ASP A 697 -30.79 5.52 -19.26
C ASP A 697 -30.92 4.03 -19.62
N ASP A 698 -29.81 3.34 -19.89
CA ASP A 698 -29.82 1.95 -20.32
C ASP A 698 -30.43 1.00 -19.27
N ARG A 699 -31.07 -0.07 -19.76
CA ARG A 699 -31.38 -1.27 -18.98
C ARG A 699 -30.48 -2.42 -19.45
N ILE A 700 -29.74 -3.00 -18.53
CA ILE A 700 -28.66 -3.94 -18.83
C ILE A 700 -29.07 -5.35 -18.41
N ASP A 701 -29.01 -6.28 -19.37
CA ASP A 701 -29.29 -7.70 -19.15
C ASP A 701 -28.01 -8.54 -19.31
N PHE A 702 -27.76 -9.44 -18.35
CA PHE A 702 -26.69 -10.44 -18.37
C PHE A 702 -27.30 -11.79 -18.71
N THR A 703 -27.24 -12.20 -19.97
CA THR A 703 -28.14 -13.24 -20.52
C THR A 703 -27.65 -14.67 -20.34
N ASP A 704 -26.38 -14.88 -19.97
CA ASP A 704 -25.74 -16.19 -19.86
C ASP A 704 -24.97 -16.41 -18.54
N LEU A 705 -25.25 -15.59 -17.51
CA LEU A 705 -24.64 -15.70 -16.18
C LEU A 705 -24.93 -17.06 -15.50
N THR A 706 -26.06 -17.69 -15.79
CA THR A 706 -26.37 -19.05 -15.29
C THR A 706 -25.36 -20.10 -15.74
N ALA A 707 -24.61 -19.83 -16.80
CA ALA A 707 -23.59 -20.71 -17.35
C ALA A 707 -22.18 -20.14 -17.14
N PHE A 708 -21.96 -19.37 -16.06
CA PHE A 708 -20.68 -18.80 -15.66
C PHE A 708 -19.64 -19.88 -15.37
N ALA A 709 -18.53 -19.85 -16.10
CA ALA A 709 -17.46 -20.84 -16.03
C ALA A 709 -16.10 -20.18 -16.36
N PRO A 710 -14.96 -20.74 -15.89
CA PRO A 710 -13.65 -20.17 -16.18
C PRO A 710 -13.40 -20.03 -17.69
N GLY A 711 -12.88 -18.87 -18.11
CA GLY A 711 -12.56 -18.57 -19.51
C GLY A 711 -13.76 -18.33 -20.42
N LYS A 712 -15.00 -18.44 -19.92
CA LYS A 712 -16.20 -18.21 -20.72
C LYS A 712 -16.66 -16.76 -20.58
N GLN A 713 -16.58 -16.01 -21.68
CA GLN A 713 -17.10 -14.65 -21.73
C GLN A 713 -18.60 -14.59 -21.42
N LEU A 714 -19.04 -13.46 -20.85
CA LEU A 714 -20.44 -13.19 -20.55
C LEU A 714 -21.04 -12.22 -21.57
N THR A 715 -22.28 -12.49 -21.98
CA THR A 715 -23.05 -11.67 -22.92
C THR A 715 -23.85 -10.63 -22.15
N VAL A 716 -23.68 -9.36 -22.54
CA VAL A 716 -24.37 -8.22 -21.93
C VAL A 716 -25.16 -7.47 -23.00
N VAL A 717 -26.46 -7.31 -22.78
CA VAL A 717 -27.36 -6.57 -23.68
C VAL A 717 -27.66 -5.21 -23.07
N LEU A 718 -27.30 -4.15 -23.78
CA LEU A 718 -27.63 -2.77 -23.45
C LEU A 718 -28.96 -2.44 -24.16
N ASN A 719 -30.03 -2.28 -23.40
CA ASN A 719 -31.32 -1.85 -23.94
C ASN A 719 -31.43 -0.33 -23.80
N HIS A 720 -31.33 0.37 -24.92
CA HIS A 720 -31.36 1.83 -24.98
C HIS A 720 -32.78 2.36 -24.85
N LYS A 721 -32.89 3.61 -24.39
CA LYS A 721 -34.18 4.28 -24.16
C LYS A 721 -35.01 4.47 -25.43
N ASP A 722 -34.35 4.62 -26.58
CA ASP A 722 -35.01 4.77 -27.89
C ASP A 722 -35.52 3.44 -28.47
N GLY A 723 -35.32 2.32 -27.77
CA GLY A 723 -35.72 0.98 -28.18
C GLY A 723 -34.66 0.20 -28.96
N THR A 724 -33.53 0.84 -29.32
CA THR A 724 -32.39 0.15 -29.92
C THR A 724 -31.64 -0.69 -28.87
N LYS A 725 -30.79 -1.61 -29.35
CA LYS A 725 -29.99 -2.46 -28.47
C LYS A 725 -28.59 -2.64 -29.01
N ASP A 726 -27.61 -2.62 -28.10
CA ASP A 726 -26.26 -3.10 -28.34
C ASP A 726 -26.05 -4.42 -27.58
N THR A 727 -25.37 -5.38 -28.20
CA THR A 727 -24.88 -6.58 -27.52
C THR A 727 -23.38 -6.52 -27.45
N ILE A 728 -22.86 -6.56 -26.24
CA ILE A 728 -21.43 -6.53 -25.95
C ILE A 728 -21.01 -7.82 -25.25
N THR A 729 -19.71 -8.06 -25.24
CA THR A 729 -19.12 -9.22 -24.59
C THR A 729 -18.17 -8.77 -23.51
N CYS A 730 -18.22 -9.41 -22.35
CA CYS A 730 -17.38 -9.11 -21.21
C CYS A 730 -16.49 -10.32 -20.85
N ASN A 731 -15.21 -10.03 -20.63
CA ASN A 731 -14.21 -10.93 -20.07
C ASN A 731 -14.27 -10.95 -18.54
N HIS A 732 -13.75 -12.02 -17.95
CA HIS A 732 -13.50 -12.13 -16.52
C HIS A 732 -12.28 -13.01 -16.25
N THR A 733 -11.69 -12.89 -15.06
CA THR A 733 -10.51 -13.66 -14.64
C THR A 733 -10.82 -14.67 -13.53
N TYR A 734 -12.10 -14.93 -13.26
CA TYR A 734 -12.53 -15.92 -12.26
C TYR A 734 -12.09 -17.34 -12.66
N ASN A 735 -11.41 -18.02 -11.73
CA ASN A 735 -11.22 -19.46 -11.75
C ASN A 735 -12.39 -20.19 -11.05
N ALA A 736 -12.35 -21.52 -10.98
CA ALA A 736 -13.44 -22.30 -10.37
C ALA A 736 -13.69 -21.95 -8.88
N PRO A 737 -12.68 -21.89 -7.98
CA PRO A 737 -12.87 -21.44 -6.59
C PRO A 737 -13.50 -20.05 -6.47
N GLN A 738 -13.07 -19.09 -7.27
CA GLN A 738 -13.60 -17.72 -7.26
C GLN A 738 -15.06 -17.65 -7.72
N ILE A 739 -15.48 -18.52 -8.64
CA ILE A 739 -16.89 -18.66 -9.03
C ILE A 739 -17.72 -19.18 -7.84
N GLU A 740 -17.19 -20.10 -7.05
CA GLU A 740 -17.87 -20.57 -5.83
C GLU A 740 -17.99 -19.46 -4.78
N TRP A 741 -17.02 -18.54 -4.67
CA TRP A 741 -17.15 -17.34 -3.82
C TRP A 741 -18.32 -16.46 -4.28
N PHE A 742 -18.46 -16.24 -5.59
CA PHE A 742 -19.59 -15.50 -6.16
C PHE A 742 -20.93 -16.19 -5.84
N LYS A 743 -21.02 -17.51 -6.08
CA LYS A 743 -22.24 -18.29 -5.82
C LYS A 743 -22.64 -18.25 -4.35
N ALA A 744 -21.68 -18.44 -3.44
CA ALA A 744 -21.90 -18.37 -1.99
C ALA A 744 -22.25 -16.97 -1.49
N GLY A 745 -22.07 -15.93 -2.32
CA GLY A 745 -22.32 -14.53 -1.98
C GLY A 745 -21.11 -13.80 -1.40
N SER A 746 -20.09 -14.54 -0.94
CA SER A 746 -18.74 -14.09 -0.61
C SER A 746 -17.81 -15.30 -0.40
N ALA A 747 -16.50 -15.08 -0.42
CA ALA A 747 -15.51 -16.10 -0.04
C ALA A 747 -15.68 -16.52 1.43
N LEU A 748 -16.00 -15.56 2.31
CA LEU A 748 -16.18 -15.80 3.73
C LEU A 748 -17.38 -16.71 4.03
N ASN A 749 -18.46 -16.57 3.27
CA ASN A 749 -19.61 -17.47 3.35
C ASN A 749 -19.22 -18.92 3.00
N LEU A 750 -18.38 -19.10 1.98
CA LEU A 750 -17.89 -20.42 1.58
C LEU A 750 -17.02 -21.05 2.68
N ILE A 751 -16.09 -20.28 3.27
CA ILE A 751 -15.24 -20.72 4.39
C ILE A 751 -16.10 -21.17 5.57
N ARG A 752 -17.11 -20.38 5.93
CA ARG A 752 -18.03 -20.71 7.02
C ARG A 752 -18.85 -21.98 6.71
N ALA A 753 -19.28 -22.18 5.47
CA ALA A 753 -20.01 -23.37 5.08
C ALA A 753 -19.13 -24.63 5.19
N GLN A 754 -17.86 -24.54 4.80
CA GLN A 754 -16.90 -25.64 4.86
C GLN A 754 -16.47 -26.02 6.29
N GLN A 755 -16.64 -25.15 7.28
CA GLN A 755 -16.33 -25.48 8.69
C GLN A 755 -17.52 -26.07 9.45
N ASN A 756 -18.75 -25.86 8.99
CA ASN A 756 -19.96 -26.37 9.64
C ASN A 756 -20.45 -27.70 9.05
N GLY A 757 -19.81 -28.19 7.99
CA GLY A 757 -19.99 -29.53 7.42
C GLY A 757 -18.79 -30.39 7.71
#